data_AF-A0A2E4XV16-F1
#
_entry.id   AF-A0A2E4XV16-F1
#
_cell.length_a   1.000
_cell.length_b   1.000
_cell.length_c   1.000
_cell.angle_alpha   90.00
_cell.angle_beta   90.00
_cell.angle_gamma   90.00
#
_symmetry.space_group_name_H-M   'P 1'
#
loop_
_entity.id
_entity.type
_entity.pdbx_description
1 polymer ?
#
loop_
_entity_poly.entity_id
_entity_poly.type
_entity_poly.pdbx_seq_one_letter_code
_entity_poly.pdbx_strand_id
1 'polypeptide(L)'
;MNEDTLHAYYDLAVAPATFDLFAFLYIAEMERKHLGLPFLELNIVANDGDGFRQEIKLDARLHTLSAKQWRLRHLLLPAGELLESCVRTNYFPDRNMARAHIADSKHVFPGGYALEAPKTDYFESTIAIGLYLGKPYGTLKASAPALERAERWISSHGSGRDTVVLTLRNSSVHPLRNNNLEAWVQFARNLASSRFCPVFVRDTADVFAPPIDELSEFPICDLASIDIEFRLALYEQAYLNLMVDSGPATMCMFDEATRCLRFKMQPENNPHVGPNVYYFRGLPPGSQYLHCNDRQKIVWEADTLEVLEREFSDMVDLIDSSAPPKRTPLPPVIETAKILALGENHEGAEFLCRALLRQDANQMEVLYLLSTVLQNTNRHEEAIATLEKVRLIAGAQPAVLIPLATSLFLSERREEARSLLEAALQNLSDSDEDLLVWAGRVALQMGEDKEGRQALIRAIEHNDRNASAHIDLARHYAINNITVHNAIEHFQSGLSLGVSDPRITVELVDCLIRIGEYDKARKILYDLVHDTGNFSYDNLFKLGLLQKLCGSNDDAEITIDEALNSIRVRINAPMVDAIEKKDRIAEEAQLLCLRGDTELARRSYNQISNGITSEDAVFDPTTYLPYTLQRLRSLSSLVDGRDIFLFCHGPSISRLDDLWPEFEGFDAALFAVNKFSVFENGFLSPSGRQLDTVFRAHPHDIRPSIDQIVEYLERPQQNFMISSRWAIDRIGIKGLEGREFENRFDEKLLYFGLSNGTRGPTPTSPLQFMSANALSILLGIALLSRPRRVFIFGADGSVPPASASSSHYGAESEAFRLRIDAEKRDVMAKTLQADADLFQINTEIILTAFECYFECTRPEIFNVSPKSAINLFPRIDYDEALNILKA
;
A
#
# COMPACT_ATOMS: atom_id res chain seq x y z
N MET A 1 -29.76 0.19 -37.76
CA MET A 1 -29.55 0.95 -36.52
C MET A 1 -30.82 0.81 -35.70
N ASN A 2 -30.75 0.12 -34.56
CA ASN A 2 -31.91 -0.09 -33.69
C ASN A 2 -32.00 1.12 -32.75
N GLU A 3 -32.59 2.22 -33.23
CA GLU A 3 -32.60 3.50 -32.48
C GLU A 3 -33.37 3.43 -31.15
N ASP A 4 -34.17 2.38 -30.96
CA ASP A 4 -35.09 2.19 -29.83
C ASP A 4 -34.56 1.22 -28.75
N THR A 5 -33.26 0.97 -28.69
CA THR A 5 -32.66 -0.05 -27.82
C THR A 5 -31.51 0.51 -26.97
N LEU A 6 -31.52 0.21 -25.67
CA LEU A 6 -30.36 0.42 -24.78
C LEU A 6 -29.42 -0.79 -24.88
N HIS A 7 -28.18 -0.57 -25.30
CA HIS A 7 -27.15 -1.60 -25.33
C HIS A 7 -26.33 -1.55 -24.05
N ALA A 8 -26.59 -2.48 -23.13
CA ALA A 8 -25.94 -2.56 -21.82
C ALA A 8 -24.74 -3.52 -21.86
N TYR A 9 -23.52 -3.01 -21.71
CA TYR A 9 -22.28 -3.78 -21.81
C TYR A 9 -21.74 -4.19 -20.44
N TYR A 10 -21.79 -5.48 -20.15
CA TYR A 10 -21.20 -6.09 -18.96
C TYR A 10 -19.81 -6.65 -19.31
N ASP A 11 -18.76 -5.88 -19.02
CA ASP A 11 -17.40 -6.22 -19.43
C ASP A 11 -16.66 -7.02 -18.36
N LEU A 12 -16.36 -8.28 -18.68
CA LEU A 12 -15.67 -9.21 -17.80
C LEU A 12 -14.21 -8.86 -17.56
N ALA A 13 -13.64 -7.85 -18.24
CA ALA A 13 -12.32 -7.30 -17.89
C ALA A 13 -12.32 -6.64 -16.51
N VAL A 14 -13.45 -6.07 -16.07
CA VAL A 14 -13.58 -5.35 -14.79
C VAL A 14 -14.70 -5.90 -13.92
N ALA A 15 -15.74 -6.47 -14.53
CA ALA A 15 -16.89 -7.00 -13.83
C ALA A 15 -16.71 -8.50 -13.49
N PRO A 16 -17.14 -8.94 -12.29
CA PRO A 16 -17.06 -10.35 -11.92
C PRO A 16 -18.10 -11.21 -12.63
N ALA A 17 -17.78 -12.50 -12.83
CA ALA A 17 -18.78 -13.50 -13.22
C ALA A 17 -19.57 -13.99 -11.98
N THR A 18 -20.37 -13.10 -11.38
CA THR A 18 -21.11 -13.32 -10.12
C THR A 18 -22.50 -12.65 -10.19
N PHE A 19 -23.22 -12.68 -9.06
CA PHE A 19 -24.56 -12.09 -8.88
C PHE A 19 -24.58 -10.56 -8.93
N ASP A 20 -23.41 -9.89 -9.01
CA ASP A 20 -23.32 -8.43 -9.19
C ASP A 20 -23.97 -7.97 -10.52
N LEU A 21 -24.07 -8.87 -11.51
CA LEU A 21 -24.82 -8.62 -12.75
C LEU A 21 -26.27 -8.19 -12.50
N PHE A 22 -26.91 -8.65 -11.42
CA PHE A 22 -28.29 -8.28 -11.14
C PHE A 22 -28.44 -6.81 -10.74
N ALA A 23 -27.45 -6.26 -10.03
CA ALA A 23 -27.39 -4.82 -9.77
C ALA A 23 -27.14 -4.03 -11.06
N PHE A 24 -26.24 -4.52 -11.92
CA PHE A 24 -25.99 -3.93 -13.24
C PHE A 24 -27.28 -3.88 -14.09
N LEU A 25 -28.01 -4.98 -14.16
CA LEU A 25 -29.28 -5.06 -14.90
C LEU A 25 -30.35 -4.14 -14.33
N TYR A 26 -30.44 -4.06 -13.00
CA TYR A 26 -31.34 -3.11 -12.34
C TYR A 26 -31.03 -1.66 -12.75
N ILE A 27 -29.76 -1.26 -12.74
CA ILE A 27 -29.32 0.10 -13.11
C ILE A 27 -29.50 0.35 -14.61
N ALA A 28 -29.20 -0.63 -15.47
CA ALA A 28 -29.43 -0.53 -16.91
C ALA A 28 -30.92 -0.34 -17.22
N GLU A 29 -31.80 -1.02 -16.48
CA GLU A 29 -33.26 -0.85 -16.60
C GLU A 29 -33.72 0.53 -16.10
N MET A 30 -33.12 1.08 -15.04
CA MET A 30 -33.36 2.48 -14.64
C MET A 30 -33.01 3.45 -15.78
N GLU A 31 -31.87 3.23 -16.43
CA GLU A 31 -31.41 4.07 -17.54
C GLU A 31 -32.31 3.95 -18.77
N ARG A 32 -32.68 2.72 -19.15
CA ARG A 32 -33.59 2.46 -20.28
C ARG A 32 -34.91 3.20 -20.09
N LYS A 33 -35.52 3.06 -18.90
CA LYS A 33 -36.75 3.76 -18.55
C LYS A 33 -36.58 5.28 -18.53
N HIS A 34 -35.46 5.78 -18.01
CA HIS A 34 -35.14 7.21 -18.01
C HIS A 34 -35.06 7.79 -19.44
N LEU A 35 -34.47 7.05 -20.37
CA LEU A 35 -34.37 7.42 -21.78
C LEU A 35 -35.66 7.16 -22.58
N GLY A 36 -36.66 6.49 -21.99
CA GLY A 36 -37.92 6.16 -22.66
C GLY A 36 -37.80 5.10 -23.76
N LEU A 37 -36.74 4.29 -23.76
CA LEU A 37 -36.48 3.29 -24.79
C LEU A 37 -37.29 2.02 -24.53
N PRO A 38 -37.93 1.38 -25.51
CA PRO A 38 -38.75 0.18 -25.29
C PRO A 38 -37.92 -1.07 -24.98
N PHE A 39 -36.69 -1.18 -25.49
CA PHE A 39 -35.91 -2.42 -25.45
C PHE A 39 -34.53 -2.24 -24.80
N LEU A 40 -34.00 -3.33 -24.25
CA LEU A 40 -32.65 -3.48 -23.75
C LEU A 40 -31.99 -4.70 -24.39
N GLU A 41 -30.69 -4.60 -24.66
CA GLU A 41 -29.83 -5.74 -25.01
C GLU A 41 -28.71 -5.86 -23.99
N LEU A 42 -28.59 -7.03 -23.36
CA LEU A 42 -27.47 -7.35 -22.48
C LEU A 42 -26.30 -7.86 -23.33
N ASN A 43 -25.16 -7.21 -23.26
CA ASN A 43 -23.97 -7.50 -24.04
C ASN A 43 -22.82 -7.89 -23.11
N ILE A 44 -22.54 -9.17 -22.96
CA ILE A 44 -21.45 -9.67 -22.11
C ILE A 44 -20.18 -9.74 -22.94
N VAL A 45 -19.14 -9.02 -22.51
CA VAL A 45 -17.87 -8.92 -23.24
C VAL A 45 -16.77 -9.64 -22.47
N ALA A 46 -16.10 -10.60 -23.11
CA ALA A 46 -14.96 -11.29 -22.52
C ALA A 46 -13.73 -10.37 -22.39
N ASN A 47 -12.91 -10.62 -21.38
CA ASN A 47 -11.57 -10.06 -21.30
C ASN A 47 -10.60 -10.74 -22.28
N ASP A 48 -9.40 -10.19 -22.44
CA ASP A 48 -8.30 -10.89 -23.07
C ASP A 48 -7.84 -12.10 -22.23
N GLY A 49 -7.07 -13.01 -22.84
CA GLY A 49 -6.54 -14.19 -22.16
C GLY A 49 -7.61 -15.24 -21.86
N ASP A 50 -7.94 -15.45 -20.58
CA ASP A 50 -8.91 -16.47 -20.15
C ASP A 50 -10.37 -16.03 -20.22
N GLY A 51 -10.63 -14.77 -20.60
CA GLY A 51 -11.96 -14.21 -20.79
C GLY A 51 -12.52 -13.47 -19.57
N PHE A 52 -11.82 -13.44 -18.43
CA PHE A 52 -12.31 -12.88 -17.17
C PHE A 52 -11.33 -11.90 -16.53
N ARG A 53 -11.80 -11.16 -15.53
CA ARG A 53 -10.96 -10.24 -14.75
C ARG A 53 -9.90 -11.02 -13.97
N GLN A 54 -8.71 -10.46 -13.88
CA GLN A 54 -7.67 -10.96 -12.99
C GLN A 54 -8.06 -10.62 -11.54
N GLU A 55 -8.11 -11.63 -10.67
CA GLU A 55 -8.51 -11.46 -9.27
C GLU A 55 -7.32 -11.09 -8.39
N ILE A 56 -7.59 -10.32 -7.33
CA ILE A 56 -6.62 -10.04 -6.26
C ILE A 56 -6.30 -11.35 -5.53
N LYS A 57 -5.04 -11.53 -5.10
CA LYS A 57 -4.37 -12.78 -4.66
C LYS A 57 -5.15 -13.77 -3.78
N LEU A 58 -6.19 -13.35 -3.05
CA LEU A 58 -6.99 -14.22 -2.18
C LEU A 58 -8.13 -14.95 -2.94
N ASP A 59 -8.81 -14.28 -3.87
CA ASP A 59 -9.93 -14.84 -4.65
C ASP A 59 -9.43 -15.78 -5.77
N ALA A 60 -8.27 -15.45 -6.37
CA ALA A 60 -7.72 -16.14 -7.53
C ALA A 60 -7.44 -17.65 -7.33
N ARG A 61 -7.22 -18.09 -6.07
CA ARG A 61 -6.99 -19.51 -5.74
C ARG A 61 -8.26 -20.37 -5.74
N LEU A 62 -9.45 -19.74 -5.72
CA LEU A 62 -10.72 -20.40 -5.40
C LEU A 62 -11.73 -20.35 -6.56
N HIS A 63 -11.51 -19.50 -7.56
CA HIS A 63 -12.34 -19.44 -8.77
C HIS A 63 -11.56 -19.98 -9.97
N THR A 64 -11.58 -21.30 -10.11
CA THR A 64 -11.04 -21.97 -11.30
C THR A 64 -11.68 -21.40 -12.57
N LEU A 65 -10.94 -21.41 -13.68
CA LEU A 65 -11.50 -21.01 -14.98
C LEU A 65 -12.78 -21.79 -15.31
N SER A 66 -12.84 -23.07 -14.95
CA SER A 66 -14.04 -23.90 -15.12
C SER A 66 -15.24 -23.38 -14.32
N ALA A 67 -15.04 -22.92 -13.08
CA ALA A 67 -16.10 -22.33 -12.27
C ALA A 67 -16.61 -21.01 -12.87
N LYS A 68 -15.70 -20.15 -13.36
CA LYS A 68 -16.06 -18.88 -14.04
C LYS A 68 -16.85 -19.14 -15.32
N GLN A 69 -16.41 -20.10 -16.14
CA GLN A 69 -17.14 -20.54 -17.33
C GLN A 69 -18.51 -21.14 -17.02
N TRP A 70 -18.63 -21.89 -15.92
CA TRP A 70 -19.91 -22.41 -15.47
C TRP A 70 -20.87 -21.28 -15.10
N ARG A 71 -20.41 -20.29 -14.32
CA ARG A 71 -21.20 -19.10 -13.97
C ARG A 71 -21.55 -18.27 -15.19
N LEU A 72 -20.65 -18.09 -16.16
CA LEU A 72 -20.99 -17.44 -17.41
C LEU A 72 -22.24 -18.08 -18.04
N ARG A 73 -22.26 -19.41 -18.17
CA ARG A 73 -23.33 -20.15 -18.85
C ARG A 73 -24.64 -20.23 -18.06
N HIS A 74 -24.58 -20.37 -16.74
CA HIS A 74 -25.76 -20.65 -15.91
C HIS A 74 -26.25 -19.45 -15.08
N LEU A 75 -25.44 -18.40 -14.99
CA LEU A 75 -25.78 -17.18 -14.25
C LEU A 75 -25.83 -15.96 -15.19
N LEU A 76 -24.76 -15.67 -15.94
CA LEU A 76 -24.69 -14.43 -16.72
C LEU A 76 -25.56 -14.47 -17.98
N LEU A 77 -25.38 -15.47 -18.84
CA LEU A 77 -26.15 -15.59 -20.10
C LEU A 77 -27.68 -15.61 -19.90
N PRO A 78 -28.24 -16.38 -18.94
CA PRO A 78 -29.68 -16.39 -18.73
C PRO A 78 -30.22 -15.16 -17.99
N ALA A 79 -29.36 -14.27 -17.44
CA ALA A 79 -29.83 -13.16 -16.61
C ALA A 79 -30.71 -12.15 -17.35
N GLY A 80 -30.54 -12.02 -18.67
CA GLY A 80 -31.40 -11.17 -19.50
C GLY A 80 -32.87 -11.58 -19.45
N GLU A 81 -33.17 -12.87 -19.23
CA GLU A 81 -34.56 -13.37 -19.13
C GLU A 81 -35.30 -12.85 -17.90
N LEU A 82 -34.58 -12.28 -16.92
CA LEU A 82 -35.17 -11.67 -15.71
C LEU A 82 -35.64 -10.22 -15.95
N LEU A 83 -35.58 -9.74 -17.18
CA LEU A 83 -36.04 -8.42 -17.60
C LEU A 83 -36.96 -8.54 -18.81
N GLU A 84 -38.24 -8.22 -18.65
CA GLU A 84 -39.21 -8.20 -19.78
C GLU A 84 -38.78 -7.28 -20.93
N SER A 85 -37.99 -6.24 -20.64
CA SER A 85 -37.46 -5.30 -21.63
C SER A 85 -36.24 -5.86 -22.40
N CYS A 86 -35.60 -6.91 -21.90
CA CYS A 86 -34.40 -7.46 -22.50
C CYS A 86 -34.76 -8.38 -23.66
N VAL A 87 -34.53 -7.92 -24.89
CA VAL A 87 -34.89 -8.67 -26.10
C VAL A 87 -33.82 -9.68 -26.53
N ARG A 88 -32.60 -9.53 -26.02
CA ARG A 88 -31.46 -10.39 -26.36
C ARG A 88 -30.32 -10.27 -25.34
N THR A 89 -29.71 -11.41 -25.04
CA THR A 89 -28.38 -11.48 -24.43
C THR A 89 -27.34 -11.91 -25.48
N ASN A 90 -26.33 -11.08 -25.70
CA ASN A 90 -25.19 -11.35 -26.58
C ASN A 90 -23.96 -11.70 -25.73
N TYR A 91 -23.15 -12.64 -26.21
CA TYR A 91 -21.83 -12.92 -25.65
C TYR A 91 -20.76 -12.70 -26.72
N PHE A 92 -19.81 -11.82 -26.42
CA PHE A 92 -18.66 -11.53 -27.26
C PHE A 92 -17.42 -12.22 -26.65
N PRO A 93 -17.03 -13.41 -27.15
CA PRO A 93 -15.84 -14.11 -26.67
C PRO A 93 -14.53 -13.41 -27.09
N ASP A 94 -14.60 -12.44 -28.01
CA ASP A 94 -13.49 -11.65 -28.54
C ASP A 94 -13.87 -10.17 -28.51
N ARG A 95 -12.99 -9.34 -27.94
CA ARG A 95 -13.18 -7.89 -27.84
C ARG A 95 -13.27 -7.22 -29.22
N ASN A 96 -12.63 -7.77 -30.25
CA ASN A 96 -12.76 -7.24 -31.61
C ASN A 96 -14.19 -7.41 -32.17
N MET A 97 -14.89 -8.48 -31.79
CA MET A 97 -16.29 -8.66 -32.17
C MET A 97 -17.19 -7.64 -31.48
N ALA A 98 -16.95 -7.35 -30.19
CA ALA A 98 -17.69 -6.34 -29.46
C ALA A 98 -17.48 -4.94 -30.06
N ARG A 99 -16.29 -4.63 -30.57
CA ARG A 99 -15.95 -3.30 -31.13
C ARG A 99 -16.90 -2.87 -32.25
N ALA A 100 -17.18 -3.78 -33.19
CA ALA A 100 -18.09 -3.50 -34.30
C ALA A 100 -19.51 -3.22 -33.79
N HIS A 101 -19.97 -4.02 -32.83
CA HIS A 101 -21.31 -3.86 -32.23
C HIS A 101 -21.45 -2.52 -31.46
N ILE A 102 -20.41 -2.12 -30.72
CA ILE A 102 -20.38 -0.85 -29.97
C ILE A 102 -20.45 0.33 -30.94
N ALA A 103 -19.72 0.29 -32.05
CA ALA A 103 -19.71 1.37 -33.04
C ALA A 103 -21.10 1.63 -33.64
N ASP A 104 -21.95 0.59 -33.74
CA ASP A 104 -23.31 0.68 -34.25
C ASP A 104 -24.37 0.96 -33.15
N SER A 105 -23.96 1.01 -31.89
CA SER A 105 -24.84 1.20 -30.73
C SER A 105 -25.06 2.69 -30.43
N LYS A 106 -26.30 3.18 -30.54
CA LYS A 106 -26.63 4.60 -30.30
C LYS A 106 -26.76 4.95 -28.81
N HIS A 107 -27.47 4.10 -28.06
CA HIS A 107 -27.68 4.27 -26.62
C HIS A 107 -26.88 3.21 -25.89
N VAL A 108 -25.79 3.62 -25.24
CA VAL A 108 -24.83 2.73 -24.59
C VAL A 108 -24.90 2.93 -23.08
N PHE A 109 -24.99 1.81 -22.36
CA PHE A 109 -24.83 1.75 -20.91
C PHE A 109 -23.68 0.78 -20.57
N PRO A 110 -22.80 1.09 -19.61
CA PRO A 110 -22.70 2.34 -18.85
C PRO A 110 -22.37 3.58 -19.71
N GLY A 111 -22.75 4.77 -19.24
CA GLY A 111 -22.49 6.01 -19.97
C GLY A 111 -20.99 6.24 -20.19
N GLY A 112 -20.57 6.48 -21.43
CA GLY A 112 -19.16 6.64 -21.79
C GLY A 112 -18.34 5.34 -21.78
N TYR A 113 -19.00 4.18 -21.79
CA TYR A 113 -18.33 2.89 -21.97
C TYR A 113 -17.58 2.79 -23.30
N ALA A 114 -16.34 2.31 -23.24
CA ALA A 114 -15.53 1.91 -24.39
C ALA A 114 -14.69 0.69 -24.01
N LEU A 115 -14.24 -0.10 -25.00
CA LEU A 115 -13.43 -1.29 -24.72
C LEU A 115 -12.08 -0.95 -24.07
N GLU A 116 -11.54 0.22 -24.35
CA GLU A 116 -10.29 0.73 -23.79
C GLU A 116 -10.48 1.35 -22.40
N ALA A 117 -11.73 1.65 -22.03
CA ALA A 117 -12.11 2.23 -20.75
C ALA A 117 -13.39 1.54 -20.21
N PRO A 118 -13.30 0.24 -19.89
CA PRO A 118 -14.45 -0.53 -19.42
C PRO A 118 -14.94 -0.02 -18.05
N LYS A 119 -16.24 -0.20 -17.78
CA LYS A 119 -16.92 0.31 -16.57
C LYS A 119 -17.67 -0.81 -15.85
N THR A 120 -17.82 -0.68 -14.53
CA THR A 120 -18.46 -1.69 -13.68
C THR A 120 -19.94 -1.40 -13.39
N ASP A 121 -20.34 -0.16 -13.06
CA ASP A 121 -21.73 0.30 -12.84
C ASP A 121 -22.73 -0.75 -12.29
N TYR A 122 -22.32 -1.48 -11.25
CA TYR A 122 -23.14 -2.47 -10.52
C TYR A 122 -23.22 -2.18 -9.01
N PHE A 123 -22.83 -0.98 -8.57
CA PHE A 123 -22.86 -0.61 -7.15
C PHE A 123 -24.14 0.10 -6.78
N GLU A 124 -24.60 -0.10 -5.54
CA GLU A 124 -25.81 0.53 -5.02
C GLU A 124 -25.69 2.07 -4.90
N SER A 125 -24.46 2.59 -4.89
CA SER A 125 -24.19 4.02 -4.99
C SER A 125 -24.67 4.62 -6.31
N THR A 126 -24.55 3.89 -7.43
CA THR A 126 -25.08 4.31 -8.73
C THR A 126 -26.61 4.37 -8.73
N ILE A 127 -27.26 3.45 -8.02
CA ILE A 127 -28.72 3.48 -7.81
C ILE A 127 -29.09 4.75 -7.03
N ALA A 128 -28.42 5.03 -5.91
CA ALA A 128 -28.67 6.23 -5.10
C ALA A 128 -28.55 7.52 -5.93
N ILE A 129 -27.47 7.65 -6.72
CA ILE A 129 -27.26 8.78 -7.63
C ILE A 129 -28.37 8.87 -8.66
N GLY A 130 -28.77 7.76 -9.28
CA GLY A 130 -29.88 7.71 -10.24
C GLY A 130 -31.19 8.22 -9.64
N LEU A 131 -31.51 7.83 -8.41
CA LEU A 131 -32.72 8.28 -7.71
C LEU A 131 -32.70 9.79 -7.43
N TYR A 132 -31.55 10.36 -7.04
CA TYR A 132 -31.42 11.82 -6.87
C TYR A 132 -31.55 12.59 -8.18
N LEU A 133 -31.24 11.96 -9.32
CA LEU A 133 -31.47 12.52 -10.66
C LEU A 133 -32.92 12.33 -11.13
N GLY A 134 -33.79 11.74 -10.32
CA GLY A 134 -35.18 11.47 -10.67
C GLY A 134 -35.35 10.33 -11.67
N LYS A 135 -34.36 9.44 -11.81
CA LYS A 135 -34.51 8.24 -12.65
C LYS A 135 -35.55 7.30 -12.02
N PRO A 136 -36.41 6.67 -12.83
CA PRO A 136 -37.36 5.68 -12.35
C PRO A 136 -36.62 4.44 -11.81
N TYR A 137 -37.26 3.71 -10.89
CA TYR A 137 -36.75 2.45 -10.36
C TYR A 137 -36.62 1.38 -11.45
N GLY A 138 -35.54 0.61 -11.38
CA GLY A 138 -35.41 -0.66 -12.09
C GLY A 138 -36.32 -1.72 -11.46
N THR A 139 -36.43 -2.87 -12.09
CA THR A 139 -36.99 -4.08 -11.46
C THR A 139 -36.50 -5.28 -12.23
N LEU A 140 -36.13 -6.35 -11.53
CA LEU A 140 -36.12 -7.69 -12.10
C LEU A 140 -37.53 -8.28 -11.99
N LYS A 141 -37.78 -9.33 -12.76
CA LYS A 141 -39.04 -10.08 -12.70
C LYS A 141 -38.88 -11.47 -13.31
N ALA A 142 -39.47 -12.48 -12.69
CA ALA A 142 -39.56 -13.82 -13.24
C ALA A 142 -40.50 -13.86 -14.45
N SER A 143 -40.19 -14.74 -15.40
CA SER A 143 -41.08 -14.97 -16.54
C SER A 143 -42.36 -15.68 -16.11
N ALA A 144 -43.46 -15.48 -16.85
CA ALA A 144 -44.71 -16.20 -16.59
C ALA A 144 -44.55 -17.74 -16.62
N PRO A 145 -43.80 -18.34 -17.58
CA PRO A 145 -43.49 -19.77 -17.53
C PRO A 145 -42.74 -20.21 -16.26
N ALA A 146 -41.81 -19.41 -15.76
CA ALA A 146 -41.08 -19.75 -14.54
C ALA A 146 -41.97 -19.67 -13.30
N LEU A 147 -42.84 -18.65 -13.23
CA LEU A 147 -43.85 -18.52 -12.17
C LEU A 147 -44.78 -19.73 -12.10
N GLU A 148 -45.27 -20.20 -13.25
CA GLU A 148 -46.13 -21.39 -13.31
C GLU A 148 -45.38 -22.65 -12.83
N ARG A 149 -44.09 -22.80 -13.18
CA ARG A 149 -43.26 -23.91 -12.69
C ARG A 149 -43.04 -23.84 -11.18
N ALA A 150 -42.75 -22.65 -10.65
CA ALA A 150 -42.55 -22.43 -9.22
C ALA A 150 -43.84 -22.71 -8.43
N GLU A 151 -45.00 -22.26 -8.92
CA GLU A 151 -46.30 -22.52 -8.30
C GLU A 151 -46.63 -24.03 -8.24
N ARG A 152 -46.37 -24.77 -9.33
CA ARG A 152 -46.53 -26.24 -9.36
C ARG A 152 -45.58 -26.93 -8.40
N TRP A 153 -44.33 -26.46 -8.32
CA TRP A 153 -43.35 -26.99 -7.36
C TRP A 153 -43.80 -26.73 -5.92
N ILE A 154 -44.22 -25.50 -5.59
CA ILE A 154 -44.73 -25.14 -4.26
C ILE A 154 -45.96 -25.99 -3.91
N SER A 155 -46.91 -26.13 -4.85
CA SER A 155 -48.14 -26.90 -4.61
C SER A 155 -47.87 -28.37 -4.32
N SER A 156 -46.80 -28.95 -4.89
CA SER A 156 -46.42 -30.35 -4.67
C SER A 156 -45.62 -30.60 -3.37
N HIS A 157 -45.04 -29.57 -2.77
CA HIS A 157 -44.15 -29.70 -1.59
C HIS A 157 -44.68 -28.96 -0.35
N GLY A 158 -45.52 -27.94 -0.53
CA GLY A 158 -46.00 -27.04 0.52
C GLY A 158 -47.18 -27.55 1.34
N SER A 159 -47.88 -28.60 0.88
CA SER A 159 -49.08 -29.16 1.55
C SER A 159 -50.17 -28.13 1.86
N GLY A 160 -50.32 -27.08 1.04
CA GLY A 160 -51.29 -26.00 1.22
C GLY A 160 -50.95 -24.96 2.29
N ARG A 161 -49.74 -25.00 2.86
CA ARG A 161 -49.21 -24.01 3.81
C ARG A 161 -48.42 -22.92 3.10
N ASP A 162 -48.28 -21.77 3.75
CA ASP A 162 -47.53 -20.63 3.22
C ASP A 162 -46.03 -20.95 3.15
N THR A 163 -45.45 -20.93 1.95
CA THR A 163 -44.04 -21.29 1.74
C THR A 163 -43.10 -20.21 2.25
N VAL A 164 -42.18 -20.58 3.14
CA VAL A 164 -41.07 -19.72 3.59
C VAL A 164 -39.78 -20.29 3.04
N VAL A 165 -39.10 -19.54 2.17
CA VAL A 165 -37.87 -20.03 1.51
C VAL A 165 -36.65 -19.62 2.32
N LEU A 166 -35.83 -20.59 2.69
CA LEU A 166 -34.61 -20.45 3.47
C LEU A 166 -33.40 -20.73 2.57
N THR A 167 -32.71 -19.69 2.13
CA THR A 167 -31.55 -19.84 1.24
C THR A 167 -30.25 -19.92 2.04
N LEU A 168 -29.51 -21.01 1.84
CA LEU A 168 -28.24 -21.26 2.51
C LEU A 168 -27.06 -20.77 1.67
N ARG A 169 -26.05 -20.28 2.37
CA ARG A 169 -24.69 -20.05 1.89
C ARG A 169 -23.75 -21.00 2.62
N ASN A 170 -22.96 -21.75 1.87
CA ASN A 170 -21.96 -22.65 2.40
C ASN A 170 -20.68 -22.59 1.55
N SER A 171 -19.91 -21.53 1.76
CA SER A 171 -18.65 -21.32 1.07
C SER A 171 -17.48 -21.66 1.98
N SER A 172 -16.45 -22.32 1.43
CA SER A 172 -15.13 -22.40 2.05
C SER A 172 -14.40 -21.04 2.09
N VAL A 173 -14.89 -20.06 1.31
CA VAL A 173 -14.36 -18.71 1.24
C VAL A 173 -15.14 -17.79 2.16
N HIS A 174 -14.46 -17.16 3.12
CA HIS A 174 -15.08 -16.40 4.20
C HIS A 174 -16.19 -17.20 4.91
N PRO A 175 -15.84 -18.32 5.61
CA PRO A 175 -16.82 -19.20 6.24
C PRO A 175 -17.66 -18.47 7.31
N LEU A 176 -17.15 -17.39 7.92
CA LEU A 176 -17.90 -16.55 8.87
C LEU A 176 -19.15 -15.91 8.27
N ARG A 177 -19.27 -15.84 6.94
CA ARG A 177 -20.46 -15.35 6.23
C ARG A 177 -21.51 -16.43 5.98
N ASN A 178 -21.20 -17.71 6.23
CA ASN A 178 -22.19 -18.79 6.08
C ASN A 178 -23.28 -18.69 7.15
N ASN A 179 -24.42 -19.34 6.88
CA ASN A 179 -25.52 -19.42 7.84
C ASN A 179 -25.05 -20.11 9.13
N ASN A 180 -25.62 -19.68 10.26
CA ASN A 180 -25.64 -20.49 11.48
C ASN A 180 -26.64 -21.64 11.29
N LEU A 181 -26.16 -22.76 10.73
CA LEU A 181 -27.04 -23.87 10.33
C LEU A 181 -27.92 -24.38 11.48
N GLU A 182 -27.39 -24.46 12.70
CA GLU A 182 -28.14 -24.91 13.88
C GLU A 182 -29.33 -23.98 14.17
N ALA A 183 -29.11 -22.67 14.20
CA ALA A 183 -30.16 -21.68 14.42
C ALA A 183 -31.23 -21.72 13.32
N TRP A 184 -30.82 -21.85 12.06
CA TRP A 184 -31.73 -21.92 10.92
C TRP A 184 -32.59 -23.18 10.90
N VAL A 185 -32.01 -24.33 11.24
CA VAL A 185 -32.74 -25.60 11.37
C VAL A 185 -33.73 -25.52 12.53
N GLN A 186 -33.31 -25.01 13.68
CA GLN A 186 -34.20 -24.86 14.83
C GLN A 186 -35.36 -23.89 14.53
N PHE A 187 -35.07 -22.77 13.88
CA PHE A 187 -36.06 -21.83 13.39
C PHE A 187 -37.05 -22.50 12.42
N ALA A 188 -36.57 -23.29 11.46
CA ALA A 188 -37.42 -24.03 10.53
C ALA A 188 -38.35 -25.04 11.25
N ARG A 189 -37.87 -25.75 12.28
CA ARG A 189 -38.71 -26.64 13.11
C ARG A 189 -39.83 -25.85 13.81
N ASN A 190 -39.49 -24.69 14.37
CA ASN A 190 -40.46 -23.81 15.02
C ASN A 190 -41.53 -23.34 14.02
N LEU A 191 -41.13 -22.93 12.81
CA LEU A 191 -42.05 -22.56 11.72
C LEU A 191 -42.94 -23.71 11.27
N ALA A 192 -42.40 -24.91 11.11
CA ALA A 192 -43.12 -26.08 10.59
C ALA A 192 -44.28 -26.51 11.50
N SER A 193 -44.29 -26.11 12.77
CA SER A 193 -45.38 -26.34 13.72
C SER A 193 -46.58 -25.39 13.55
N SER A 194 -46.52 -24.47 12.57
CA SER A 194 -47.50 -23.38 12.36
C SER A 194 -48.11 -23.39 10.95
N ARG A 195 -48.63 -22.24 10.48
CA ARG A 195 -49.22 -22.06 9.13
C ARG A 195 -48.20 -22.12 7.99
N PHE A 196 -46.90 -22.13 8.30
CA PHE A 196 -45.83 -22.01 7.32
C PHE A 196 -45.21 -23.37 6.93
N CYS A 197 -44.68 -23.45 5.71
CA CYS A 197 -43.87 -24.55 5.21
C CYS A 197 -42.46 -24.05 4.91
N PRO A 198 -41.45 -24.34 5.75
CA PRO A 198 -40.07 -23.98 5.46
C PRO A 198 -39.51 -24.84 4.32
N VAL A 199 -38.90 -24.19 3.33
CA VAL A 199 -38.26 -24.83 2.17
C VAL A 199 -36.81 -24.37 2.09
N PHE A 200 -35.87 -25.30 2.02
CA PHE A 200 -34.44 -24.96 1.90
C PHE A 200 -33.99 -24.88 0.44
N VAL A 201 -33.20 -23.85 0.12
CA VAL A 201 -32.42 -23.75 -1.12
C VAL A 201 -30.95 -23.81 -0.75
N ARG A 202 -30.24 -24.87 -1.17
CA ARG A 202 -28.83 -25.07 -0.83
C ARG A 202 -27.91 -24.13 -1.62
N ASP A 203 -26.67 -23.98 -1.15
CA ASP A 203 -25.64 -23.30 -1.91
C ASP A 203 -25.43 -24.02 -3.26
N THR A 204 -25.19 -23.26 -4.33
CA THR A 204 -24.97 -23.81 -5.68
C THR A 204 -23.80 -24.80 -5.69
N ALA A 205 -22.77 -24.59 -4.86
CA ALA A 205 -21.62 -25.50 -4.77
C ALA A 205 -21.99 -26.87 -4.17
N ASP A 206 -23.05 -26.94 -3.36
CA ASP A 206 -23.41 -28.13 -2.58
C ASP A 206 -24.48 -29.00 -3.25
N VAL A 207 -25.06 -28.56 -4.37
CA VAL A 207 -26.17 -29.27 -5.03
C VAL A 207 -25.83 -30.73 -5.32
N PHE A 208 -24.56 -31.02 -5.66
CA PHE A 208 -24.07 -32.37 -5.92
C PHE A 208 -23.31 -33.00 -4.75
N ALA A 209 -23.19 -32.29 -3.63
CA ALA A 209 -22.65 -32.83 -2.39
C ALA A 209 -23.68 -33.73 -1.70
N PRO A 210 -23.24 -34.62 -0.78
CA PRO A 210 -24.14 -35.43 0.03
C PRO A 210 -25.22 -34.58 0.72
N PRO A 211 -26.42 -35.14 0.96
CA PRO A 211 -27.45 -34.45 1.73
C PRO A 211 -26.93 -34.02 3.10
N ILE A 212 -27.42 -32.88 3.58
CA ILE A 212 -27.17 -32.42 4.95
C ILE A 212 -28.23 -33.10 5.82
N ASP A 213 -27.80 -34.00 6.71
CA ASP A 213 -28.70 -34.85 7.51
C ASP A 213 -29.70 -34.02 8.33
N GLU A 214 -29.27 -32.88 8.86
CA GLU A 214 -30.09 -31.94 9.63
C GLU A 214 -31.23 -31.32 8.81
N LEU A 215 -31.15 -31.33 7.47
CA LEU A 215 -32.18 -30.80 6.57
C LEU A 215 -33.16 -31.86 6.07
N SER A 216 -32.94 -33.14 6.39
CA SER A 216 -33.68 -34.28 5.82
C SER A 216 -35.19 -34.27 6.11
N GLU A 217 -35.64 -33.54 7.14
CA GLU A 217 -37.04 -33.38 7.51
C GLU A 217 -37.79 -32.29 6.71
N PHE A 218 -37.09 -31.49 5.91
CA PHE A 218 -37.66 -30.36 5.17
C PHE A 218 -37.61 -30.57 3.64
N PRO A 219 -38.54 -29.97 2.88
CA PRO A 219 -38.40 -29.90 1.43
C PRO A 219 -37.15 -29.11 1.02
N ILE A 220 -36.34 -29.68 0.12
CA ILE A 220 -35.14 -29.06 -0.44
C ILE A 220 -35.38 -28.78 -1.93
N CYS A 221 -35.17 -27.54 -2.35
CA CYS A 221 -35.36 -27.07 -3.73
C CYS A 221 -34.02 -26.79 -4.43
N ASP A 222 -33.29 -27.84 -4.77
CA ASP A 222 -31.99 -27.70 -5.47
C ASP A 222 -32.12 -27.13 -6.89
N LEU A 223 -33.31 -27.19 -7.50
CA LEU A 223 -33.57 -26.57 -8.81
C LEU A 223 -33.33 -25.07 -8.76
N ALA A 224 -33.80 -24.41 -7.69
CA ALA A 224 -33.53 -23.00 -7.48
C ALA A 224 -32.02 -22.72 -7.29
N SER A 225 -31.22 -23.72 -6.90
CA SER A 225 -29.77 -23.54 -6.74
C SER A 225 -29.02 -23.37 -8.07
N ILE A 226 -29.54 -23.91 -9.17
CA ILE A 226 -28.87 -23.96 -10.50
C ILE A 226 -29.63 -23.28 -11.65
N ASP A 227 -30.90 -22.96 -11.46
CA ASP A 227 -31.74 -22.25 -12.44
C ASP A 227 -32.21 -20.91 -11.85
N ILE A 228 -31.66 -19.81 -12.37
CA ILE A 228 -31.91 -18.46 -11.84
C ILE A 228 -33.32 -17.94 -12.16
N GLU A 229 -33.91 -18.37 -13.28
CA GLU A 229 -35.25 -17.97 -13.69
C GLU A 229 -36.27 -18.61 -12.74
N PHE A 230 -36.10 -19.90 -12.51
CA PHE A 230 -36.89 -20.64 -11.53
C PHE A 230 -36.64 -20.13 -10.10
N ARG A 231 -35.40 -19.77 -9.74
CA ARG A 231 -35.09 -19.20 -8.42
C ARG A 231 -35.86 -17.91 -8.15
N LEU A 232 -35.84 -16.96 -9.07
CA LEU A 232 -36.59 -15.71 -8.90
C LEU A 232 -38.09 -15.98 -8.78
N ALA A 233 -38.62 -16.86 -9.63
CA ALA A 233 -40.02 -17.27 -9.59
C ALA A 233 -40.41 -17.91 -8.25
N LEU A 234 -39.55 -18.76 -7.68
CA LEU A 234 -39.75 -19.34 -6.35
C LEU A 234 -39.78 -18.24 -5.28
N TYR A 235 -38.89 -17.25 -5.38
CA TYR A 235 -38.85 -16.13 -4.44
C TYR A 235 -40.07 -15.21 -4.54
N GLU A 236 -40.59 -14.95 -5.75
CA GLU A 236 -41.83 -14.18 -5.96
C GLU A 236 -43.05 -14.89 -5.39
N GLN A 237 -43.12 -16.21 -5.54
CA GLN A 237 -44.25 -17.03 -5.08
C GLN A 237 -44.19 -17.36 -3.58
N ALA A 238 -43.03 -17.19 -2.94
CA ALA A 238 -42.87 -17.41 -1.52
C ALA A 238 -43.66 -16.38 -0.69
N TYR A 239 -44.18 -16.82 0.46
CA TYR A 239 -44.77 -15.90 1.43
C TYR A 239 -43.70 -14.93 1.97
N LEU A 240 -42.52 -15.46 2.29
CA LEU A 240 -41.34 -14.71 2.75
C LEU A 240 -40.06 -15.47 2.44
N ASN A 241 -39.00 -14.76 2.07
CA ASN A 241 -37.68 -15.32 1.80
C ASN A 241 -36.68 -14.88 2.88
N LEU A 242 -35.93 -15.82 3.46
CA LEU A 242 -34.85 -15.53 4.40
C LEU A 242 -33.53 -15.99 3.78
N MET A 243 -32.51 -15.14 3.91
CA MET A 243 -31.16 -15.41 3.41
C MET A 243 -30.11 -14.66 4.23
N VAL A 244 -28.88 -15.14 4.23
CA VAL A 244 -27.72 -14.36 4.67
C VAL A 244 -27.16 -13.53 3.51
N ASP A 245 -26.29 -12.58 3.82
CA ASP A 245 -25.54 -11.78 2.85
C ASP A 245 -24.76 -12.63 1.83
N SER A 246 -25.39 -12.86 0.68
CA SER A 246 -24.91 -13.74 -0.38
C SER A 246 -25.35 -13.23 -1.75
N GLY A 247 -24.70 -13.72 -2.81
CA GLY A 247 -25.04 -13.34 -4.18
C GLY A 247 -26.53 -13.49 -4.51
N PRO A 248 -27.16 -14.67 -4.28
CA PRO A 248 -28.58 -14.86 -4.58
C PRO A 248 -29.53 -13.88 -3.89
N ALA A 249 -29.12 -13.28 -2.78
CA ALA A 249 -29.95 -12.32 -2.07
C ALA A 249 -30.24 -11.06 -2.89
N THR A 250 -29.36 -10.69 -3.81
CA THR A 250 -29.55 -9.51 -4.67
C THR A 250 -30.80 -9.63 -5.55
N MET A 251 -31.15 -10.85 -5.97
CA MET A 251 -32.32 -11.09 -6.80
C MET A 251 -33.62 -10.67 -6.09
N CYS A 252 -33.75 -10.98 -4.80
CA CYS A 252 -34.88 -10.49 -4.00
C CYS A 252 -34.82 -8.98 -3.84
N MET A 253 -33.66 -8.40 -3.51
CA MET A 253 -33.58 -6.95 -3.26
C MET A 253 -33.93 -6.10 -4.51
N PHE A 254 -33.74 -6.64 -5.72
CA PHE A 254 -33.99 -5.95 -6.99
C PHE A 254 -35.33 -6.27 -7.65
N ASP A 255 -36.18 -7.07 -7.02
CA ASP A 255 -37.53 -7.40 -7.48
C ASP A 255 -38.58 -6.96 -6.45
N GLU A 256 -39.40 -6.00 -6.85
CA GLU A 256 -40.45 -5.40 -6.02
C GLU A 256 -41.54 -6.39 -5.57
N ALA A 257 -41.73 -7.51 -6.28
CA ALA A 257 -42.71 -8.53 -5.92
C ALA A 257 -42.26 -9.39 -4.72
N THR A 258 -40.95 -9.50 -4.51
CA THR A 258 -40.41 -10.34 -3.44
C THR A 258 -40.54 -9.70 -2.06
N ARG A 259 -40.64 -10.56 -1.05
CA ARG A 259 -40.59 -10.20 0.37
C ARG A 259 -39.40 -10.92 0.97
N CYS A 260 -38.48 -10.21 1.62
CA CYS A 260 -37.25 -10.82 2.09
C CYS A 260 -36.65 -10.20 3.35
N LEU A 261 -35.93 -11.03 4.08
CA LEU A 261 -35.02 -10.67 5.17
C LEU A 261 -33.61 -11.14 4.81
N ARG A 262 -32.67 -10.19 4.69
CA ARG A 262 -31.25 -10.44 4.40
C ARG A 262 -30.41 -10.19 5.65
N PHE A 263 -29.96 -11.26 6.28
CA PHE A 263 -29.22 -11.23 7.55
C PHE A 263 -27.71 -11.15 7.37
N LYS A 264 -27.00 -10.85 8.46
CA LYS A 264 -25.55 -11.02 8.58
C LYS A 264 -24.76 -10.18 7.59
N MET A 265 -25.18 -8.93 7.39
CA MET A 265 -24.44 -7.99 6.54
C MET A 265 -23.02 -7.80 7.01
N GLN A 266 -22.78 -7.76 8.33
CA GLN A 266 -21.44 -7.62 8.90
C GLN A 266 -21.16 -8.79 9.85
N PRO A 267 -20.45 -9.84 9.41
CA PRO A 267 -20.04 -10.91 10.32
C PRO A 267 -19.02 -10.38 11.35
N GLU A 268 -19.16 -10.79 12.61
CA GLU A 268 -18.19 -10.50 13.66
C GLU A 268 -16.79 -10.98 13.24
N ASN A 269 -15.76 -10.15 13.45
CA ASN A 269 -14.35 -10.48 13.24
C ASN A 269 -13.96 -10.94 11.83
N ASN A 270 -14.60 -10.44 10.76
CA ASN A 270 -14.06 -10.63 9.40
C ASN A 270 -13.00 -9.56 9.08
N PRO A 271 -11.69 -9.89 9.08
CA PRO A 271 -10.61 -8.92 8.83
C PRO A 271 -10.61 -8.38 7.38
N HIS A 272 -11.44 -8.92 6.49
CA HIS A 272 -11.44 -8.59 5.07
C HIS A 272 -12.57 -7.65 4.62
N VAL A 273 -13.55 -7.31 5.49
CA VAL A 273 -14.67 -6.42 5.15
C VAL A 273 -14.86 -5.40 6.26
N GLY A 274 -14.09 -4.31 6.20
CA GLY A 274 -14.29 -3.14 7.06
C GLY A 274 -15.51 -2.32 6.63
N PRO A 275 -16.01 -1.40 7.49
CA PRO A 275 -17.19 -0.59 7.21
C PRO A 275 -17.07 0.26 5.92
N ASN A 276 -15.85 0.58 5.48
CA ASN A 276 -15.56 1.33 4.25
C ASN A 276 -16.21 0.74 3.00
N VAL A 277 -16.30 -0.60 2.88
CA VAL A 277 -16.92 -1.24 1.71
C VAL A 277 -18.41 -0.88 1.59
N TYR A 278 -19.11 -0.73 2.72
CA TYR A 278 -20.53 -0.35 2.70
C TYR A 278 -20.72 1.15 2.46
N TYR A 279 -19.82 2.00 3.00
CA TYR A 279 -19.79 3.42 2.68
C TYR A 279 -19.55 3.66 1.18
N PHE A 280 -18.65 2.90 0.54
CA PHE A 280 -18.40 2.98 -0.91
C PHE A 280 -19.67 2.75 -1.74
N ARG A 281 -20.52 1.84 -1.26
CA ARG A 281 -21.82 1.48 -1.86
C ARG A 281 -22.95 2.44 -1.47
N GLY A 282 -22.70 3.45 -0.64
CA GLY A 282 -23.73 4.36 -0.15
C GLY A 282 -24.67 3.75 0.89
N LEU A 283 -24.25 2.66 1.57
CA LEU A 283 -25.04 1.90 2.53
C LEU A 283 -24.37 1.95 3.92
N PRO A 284 -24.48 3.03 4.69
CA PRO A 284 -23.86 3.09 6.02
C PRO A 284 -24.40 1.97 6.95
N PRO A 285 -23.58 1.39 7.85
CA PRO A 285 -24.04 0.38 8.80
C PRO A 285 -25.30 0.80 9.57
N GLY A 286 -26.27 -0.11 9.67
CA GLY A 286 -27.58 0.15 10.26
C GLY A 286 -28.64 0.70 9.29
N SER A 287 -28.28 1.07 8.05
CA SER A 287 -29.24 1.59 7.05
C SER A 287 -29.92 0.52 6.20
N GLN A 288 -30.85 0.94 5.34
CA GLN A 288 -31.57 0.12 4.37
C GLN A 288 -31.24 0.57 2.94
N TYR A 289 -31.40 -0.32 1.96
CA TYR A 289 -31.24 0.07 0.55
C TYR A 289 -32.33 1.07 0.12
N LEU A 290 -31.91 2.12 -0.59
CA LEU A 290 -32.80 3.20 -1.04
C LEU A 290 -33.82 2.78 -2.10
N HIS A 291 -33.52 1.69 -2.83
CA HIS A 291 -34.43 1.14 -3.84
C HIS A 291 -35.42 0.10 -3.29
N CYS A 292 -35.20 -0.40 -2.08
CA CYS A 292 -36.06 -1.40 -1.47
C CYS A 292 -37.29 -0.77 -0.82
N ASN A 293 -38.33 -1.58 -0.68
CA ASN A 293 -39.47 -1.27 0.17
C ASN A 293 -39.36 -1.93 1.54
N ASP A 294 -40.27 -1.60 2.46
CA ASP A 294 -40.32 -2.09 3.84
C ASP A 294 -40.56 -3.60 3.98
N ARG A 295 -40.88 -4.31 2.89
CA ARG A 295 -40.96 -5.78 2.83
C ARG A 295 -39.66 -6.45 2.35
N GLN A 296 -38.63 -5.66 2.03
CA GLN A 296 -37.30 -6.12 1.63
C GLN A 296 -36.28 -5.53 2.61
N LYS A 297 -36.02 -6.23 3.72
CA LYS A 297 -35.27 -5.68 4.86
C LYS A 297 -33.88 -6.28 4.97
N ILE A 298 -32.91 -5.41 5.21
CA ILE A 298 -31.55 -5.75 5.63
C ILE A 298 -31.50 -5.85 7.15
N VAL A 299 -30.95 -6.95 7.66
CA VAL A 299 -30.68 -7.18 9.07
C VAL A 299 -29.16 -7.25 9.26
N TRP A 300 -28.61 -6.26 9.97
CA TRP A 300 -27.16 -6.13 10.18
C TRP A 300 -26.61 -7.11 11.20
N GLU A 301 -27.45 -7.54 12.14
CA GLU A 301 -27.12 -8.49 13.20
C GLU A 301 -26.78 -9.89 12.66
N ALA A 302 -26.09 -10.67 13.49
CA ALA A 302 -25.85 -12.08 13.25
C ALA A 302 -27.16 -12.87 13.22
N ASP A 303 -27.16 -13.96 12.46
CA ASP A 303 -28.31 -14.85 12.23
C ASP A 303 -28.52 -15.85 13.37
N THR A 304 -28.61 -15.34 14.60
CA THR A 304 -29.01 -16.11 15.81
C THR A 304 -30.50 -16.47 15.77
N LEU A 305 -30.90 -17.51 16.49
CA LEU A 305 -32.30 -17.95 16.53
C LEU A 305 -33.24 -16.83 16.99
N GLU A 306 -32.85 -16.08 18.01
CA GLU A 306 -33.62 -14.96 18.57
C GLU A 306 -33.84 -13.85 17.53
N VAL A 307 -32.80 -13.52 16.76
CA VAL A 307 -32.88 -12.51 15.68
C VAL A 307 -33.74 -13.01 14.53
N LEU A 308 -33.59 -14.27 14.12
CA LEU A 308 -34.42 -14.87 13.07
C LEU A 308 -35.91 -14.83 13.44
N GLU A 309 -36.26 -15.23 14.66
CA GLU A 309 -37.64 -15.24 15.14
C GLU A 309 -38.23 -13.84 15.27
N ARG A 310 -37.48 -12.89 15.83
CA ARG A 310 -37.90 -11.48 15.97
C ARG A 310 -38.21 -10.86 14.61
N GLU A 311 -37.23 -10.90 13.71
CA GLU A 311 -37.34 -10.26 12.39
C GLU A 311 -38.40 -10.92 11.51
N PHE A 312 -38.55 -12.25 11.62
CA PHE A 312 -39.62 -12.97 10.96
C PHE A 312 -41.01 -12.54 11.46
N SER A 313 -41.20 -12.47 12.78
CA SER A 313 -42.47 -12.04 13.37
C SER A 313 -42.84 -10.63 12.94
N ASP A 314 -41.89 -9.68 13.03
CA ASP A 314 -42.11 -8.29 12.63
C ASP A 314 -42.51 -8.18 11.15
N MET A 315 -41.86 -8.96 10.28
CA MET A 315 -42.17 -8.98 8.85
C MET A 315 -43.51 -9.65 8.55
N VAL A 316 -43.88 -10.69 9.28
CA VAL A 316 -45.20 -11.33 9.16
C VAL A 316 -46.31 -10.35 9.54
N ASP A 317 -46.17 -9.64 10.65
CA ASP A 317 -47.13 -8.62 11.09
C ASP A 317 -47.29 -7.52 10.02
N LEU A 318 -46.18 -7.09 9.41
CA LEU A 318 -46.20 -6.12 8.32
C LEU A 318 -46.93 -6.66 7.08
N ILE A 319 -46.64 -7.88 6.66
CA ILE A 319 -47.27 -8.51 5.48
C ILE A 319 -48.78 -8.71 5.72
N ASP A 320 -49.16 -9.26 6.87
CA ASP A 320 -50.55 -9.57 7.23
C ASP A 320 -51.40 -8.32 7.45
N SER A 321 -50.79 -7.20 7.88
CA SER A 321 -51.47 -5.91 7.99
C SER A 321 -52.11 -5.43 6.68
N SER A 322 -51.69 -6.01 5.53
CA SER A 322 -52.14 -5.67 4.19
C SER A 322 -51.89 -4.20 3.80
N ALA A 323 -51.08 -3.47 4.58
CA ALA A 323 -50.65 -2.13 4.23
C ALA A 323 -49.80 -2.16 2.94
N PRO A 324 -49.96 -1.20 2.02
CA PRO A 324 -49.15 -1.16 0.81
C PRO A 324 -47.67 -0.96 1.17
N PRO A 325 -46.74 -1.61 0.45
CA PRO A 325 -45.31 -1.50 0.73
C PRO A 325 -44.83 -0.05 0.57
N LYS A 326 -44.00 0.41 1.50
CA LYS A 326 -43.45 1.77 1.52
C LYS A 326 -41.96 1.74 1.24
N ARG A 327 -41.47 2.67 0.41
CA ARG A 327 -40.04 2.77 0.09
C ARG A 327 -39.28 3.57 1.14
N THR A 328 -38.00 3.23 1.28
CA THR A 328 -37.04 3.99 2.08
C THR A 328 -36.96 5.43 1.57
N PRO A 329 -37.16 6.46 2.42
CA PRO A 329 -36.98 7.85 2.02
C PRO A 329 -35.53 8.11 1.60
N LEU A 330 -35.34 8.94 0.56
CA LEU A 330 -34.01 9.39 0.19
C LEU A 330 -33.45 10.33 1.28
N PRO A 331 -32.22 10.09 1.79
CA PRO A 331 -31.56 11.01 2.69
C PRO A 331 -31.22 12.33 1.96
N PRO A 332 -30.76 13.37 2.67
CA PRO A 332 -30.23 14.56 2.03
C PRO A 332 -29.04 14.21 1.11
N VAL A 333 -28.99 14.81 -0.09
CA VAL A 333 -27.95 14.54 -1.10
C VAL A 333 -26.54 14.72 -0.53
N ILE A 334 -26.36 15.73 0.32
CA ILE A 334 -25.07 16.04 0.95
C ILE A 334 -24.60 14.94 1.92
N GLU A 335 -25.53 14.29 2.64
CA GLU A 335 -25.19 13.17 3.53
C GLU A 335 -24.76 11.94 2.73
N THR A 336 -25.41 11.65 1.60
CA THR A 336 -24.92 10.62 0.69
C THR A 336 -23.56 10.97 0.11
N ALA A 337 -23.32 12.22 -0.28
CA ALA A 337 -22.01 12.64 -0.78
C ALA A 337 -20.89 12.43 0.27
N LYS A 338 -21.15 12.76 1.55
CA LYS A 338 -20.21 12.50 2.66
C LYS A 338 -19.95 11.01 2.85
N ILE A 339 -21.00 10.18 2.83
CA ILE A 339 -20.89 8.72 2.93
C ILE A 339 -20.02 8.16 1.80
N LEU A 340 -20.26 8.58 0.56
CA LEU A 340 -19.48 8.14 -0.58
C LEU A 340 -18.02 8.60 -0.47
N ALA A 341 -17.77 9.83 -0.02
CA ALA A 341 -16.41 10.33 0.18
C ALA A 341 -15.65 9.53 1.26
N LEU A 342 -16.33 9.19 2.37
CA LEU A 342 -15.78 8.35 3.44
C LEU A 342 -15.48 6.92 2.95
N GLY A 343 -16.32 6.40 2.06
CA GLY A 343 -16.12 5.12 1.42
C GLY A 343 -15.11 5.11 0.27
N GLU A 344 -14.37 6.20 0.04
CA GLU A 344 -13.43 6.36 -1.09
C GLU A 344 -14.09 6.31 -2.48
N ASN A 345 -15.41 6.43 -2.55
CA ASN A 345 -16.15 6.62 -3.81
C ASN A 345 -16.13 8.11 -4.20
N HIS A 346 -14.94 8.57 -4.59
CA HIS A 346 -14.69 9.97 -4.93
C HIS A 346 -15.44 10.43 -6.17
N GLU A 347 -15.63 9.56 -7.16
CA GLU A 347 -16.39 9.89 -8.38
C GLU A 347 -17.86 10.19 -8.05
N GLY A 348 -18.51 9.32 -7.27
CA GLY A 348 -19.89 9.52 -6.84
C GLY A 348 -20.06 10.73 -5.93
N ALA A 349 -19.14 10.93 -4.98
CA ALA A 349 -19.14 12.09 -4.09
C ALA A 349 -18.97 13.41 -4.87
N GLU A 350 -18.02 13.47 -5.80
CA GLU A 350 -17.79 14.63 -6.66
C GLU A 350 -19.02 14.95 -7.52
N PHE A 351 -19.62 13.93 -8.14
CA PHE A 351 -20.83 14.09 -8.95
C PHE A 351 -21.94 14.79 -8.16
N LEU A 352 -22.24 14.28 -6.96
CA LEU A 352 -23.27 14.85 -6.09
C LEU A 352 -22.90 16.27 -5.61
N CYS A 353 -21.65 16.52 -5.23
CA CYS A 353 -21.20 17.86 -4.83
C CYS A 353 -21.37 18.88 -5.97
N ARG A 354 -20.96 18.53 -7.19
CA ARG A 354 -21.12 19.41 -8.35
C ARG A 354 -22.59 19.64 -8.71
N ALA A 355 -23.45 18.63 -8.53
CA ALA A 355 -24.90 18.79 -8.73
C ALA A 355 -25.50 19.79 -7.72
N LEU A 356 -25.12 19.70 -6.44
CA LEU A 356 -25.53 20.65 -5.40
C LEU A 356 -25.04 22.07 -5.69
N LEU A 357 -23.78 22.23 -6.10
CA LEU A 357 -23.19 23.55 -6.40
C LEU A 357 -23.78 24.23 -7.65
N ARG A 358 -24.44 23.50 -8.54
CA ARG A 358 -25.23 24.10 -9.63
C ARG A 358 -26.49 24.79 -9.12
N GLN A 359 -27.02 24.34 -7.98
CA GLN A 359 -28.20 24.94 -7.34
C GLN A 359 -27.79 26.13 -6.47
N ASP A 360 -26.72 25.99 -5.69
CA ASP A 360 -26.10 27.07 -4.91
C ASP A 360 -24.57 27.00 -4.98
N ALA A 361 -23.97 27.91 -5.74
CA ALA A 361 -22.53 27.93 -5.99
C ALA A 361 -21.67 28.28 -4.76
N ASN A 362 -22.28 28.85 -3.71
CA ASN A 362 -21.58 29.35 -2.52
C ASN A 362 -21.89 28.51 -1.27
N GLN A 363 -22.43 27.30 -1.42
CA GLN A 363 -22.69 26.41 -0.31
C GLN A 363 -21.36 25.90 0.30
N MET A 364 -20.92 26.53 1.38
CA MET A 364 -19.59 26.34 1.99
C MET A 364 -19.28 24.87 2.33
N GLU A 365 -20.24 24.15 2.92
CA GLU A 365 -20.07 22.74 3.30
C GLU A 365 -19.81 21.84 2.09
N VAL A 366 -20.50 22.09 0.97
CA VAL A 366 -20.32 21.32 -0.27
C VAL A 366 -19.02 21.69 -0.97
N LEU A 367 -18.64 22.98 -0.96
CA LEU A 367 -17.33 23.41 -1.46
C LEU A 367 -16.19 22.73 -0.67
N TYR A 368 -16.32 22.67 0.66
CA TYR A 368 -15.33 22.00 1.50
C TYR A 368 -15.26 20.50 1.18
N LEU A 369 -16.39 19.80 1.13
CA LEU A 369 -16.44 18.37 0.77
C LEU A 369 -15.86 18.11 -0.62
N LEU A 370 -16.20 18.93 -1.63
CA LEU A 370 -15.64 18.85 -2.97
C LEU A 370 -14.12 19.03 -2.94
N SER A 371 -13.62 19.98 -2.15
CA SER A 371 -12.17 20.19 -2.05
C SER A 371 -11.44 18.98 -1.46
N THR A 372 -12.00 18.32 -0.45
CA THR A 372 -11.46 17.07 0.11
C THR A 372 -11.43 15.96 -0.94
N VAL A 373 -12.51 15.80 -1.71
CA VAL A 373 -12.58 14.81 -2.80
C VAL A 373 -11.53 15.10 -3.88
N LEU A 374 -11.33 16.37 -4.24
CA LEU A 374 -10.30 16.79 -5.20
C LEU A 374 -8.88 16.56 -4.66
N GLN A 375 -8.64 16.78 -3.37
CA GLN A 375 -7.36 16.46 -2.72
C GLN A 375 -7.06 14.96 -2.77
N ASN A 376 -8.03 14.12 -2.42
CA ASN A 376 -7.87 12.66 -2.43
C ASN A 376 -7.70 12.06 -3.83
N THR A 377 -8.12 12.79 -4.86
CA THR A 377 -7.93 12.41 -6.28
C THR A 377 -6.73 13.10 -6.93
N ASN A 378 -5.83 13.69 -6.14
CA ASN A 378 -4.61 14.40 -6.58
C ASN A 378 -4.85 15.57 -7.54
N ARG A 379 -6.06 16.14 -7.55
CA ARG A 379 -6.44 17.31 -8.37
C ARG A 379 -6.23 18.61 -7.59
N HIS A 380 -4.99 18.84 -7.16
CA HIS A 380 -4.63 19.89 -6.20
C HIS A 380 -4.91 21.32 -6.71
N GLU A 381 -4.73 21.61 -8.00
CA GLU A 381 -5.08 22.94 -8.56
C GLU A 381 -6.58 23.25 -8.45
N GLU A 382 -7.45 22.28 -8.73
CA GLU A 382 -8.90 22.46 -8.57
C GLU A 382 -9.28 22.54 -7.09
N ALA A 383 -8.61 21.78 -6.23
CA ALA A 383 -8.79 21.86 -4.78
C ALA A 383 -8.42 23.26 -4.26
N ILE A 384 -7.30 23.83 -4.70
CA ILE A 384 -6.88 25.21 -4.37
C ILE A 384 -7.98 26.19 -4.78
N ALA A 385 -8.44 26.14 -6.03
CA ALA A 385 -9.49 27.03 -6.51
C ALA A 385 -10.81 26.90 -5.71
N THR A 386 -11.12 25.69 -5.24
CA THR A 386 -12.32 25.41 -4.44
C THR A 386 -12.15 25.90 -2.98
N LEU A 387 -11.01 25.63 -2.36
CA LEU A 387 -10.67 26.08 -1.00
C LEU A 387 -10.55 27.60 -0.91
N GLU A 388 -10.10 28.27 -1.96
CA GLU A 388 -10.10 29.73 -2.02
C GLU A 388 -11.52 30.31 -1.95
N LYS A 389 -12.50 29.66 -2.60
CA LYS A 389 -13.91 30.05 -2.43
C LYS A 389 -14.39 29.84 -1.01
N VAL A 390 -14.01 28.72 -0.37
CA VAL A 390 -14.31 28.48 1.05
C VAL A 390 -13.68 29.56 1.91
N ARG A 391 -12.41 29.93 1.67
CA ARG A 391 -11.68 30.97 2.40
C ARG A 391 -12.34 32.34 2.28
N LEU A 392 -12.89 32.68 1.10
CA LEU A 392 -13.62 33.93 0.90
C LEU A 392 -14.93 33.98 1.72
N ILE A 393 -15.55 32.84 1.99
CA ILE A 393 -16.81 32.75 2.76
C ILE A 393 -16.54 32.64 4.26
N ALA A 394 -15.62 31.76 4.67
CA ALA A 394 -15.33 31.39 6.06
C ALA A 394 -14.23 32.23 6.72
N GLY A 395 -13.44 32.97 5.93
CA GLY A 395 -12.25 33.68 6.39
C GLY A 395 -11.02 32.78 6.55
N ALA A 396 -9.95 33.35 7.11
CA ALA A 396 -8.64 32.71 7.27
C ALA A 396 -8.56 31.84 8.54
N GLN A 397 -9.50 30.89 8.69
CA GLN A 397 -9.51 29.95 9.81
C GLN A 397 -8.55 28.78 9.56
N PRO A 398 -7.93 28.19 10.60
CA PRO A 398 -7.00 27.06 10.44
C PRO A 398 -7.60 25.89 9.66
N ALA A 399 -8.88 25.56 9.89
CA ALA A 399 -9.61 24.50 9.19
C ALA A 399 -9.69 24.68 7.66
N VAL A 400 -9.47 25.90 7.14
CA VAL A 400 -9.41 26.19 5.70
C VAL A 400 -7.97 26.37 5.23
N LEU A 401 -7.14 27.04 6.04
CA LEU A 401 -5.74 27.33 5.70
C LEU A 401 -4.88 26.07 5.61
N ILE A 402 -5.08 25.08 6.48
CA ILE A 402 -4.29 23.84 6.50
C ILE A 402 -4.54 22.98 5.23
N PRO A 403 -5.79 22.68 4.84
CA PRO A 403 -6.05 22.02 3.57
C PRO A 403 -5.49 22.80 2.37
N LEU A 404 -5.63 24.13 2.37
CA LEU A 404 -5.14 24.98 1.28
C LEU A 404 -3.60 24.94 1.18
N ALA A 405 -2.91 25.06 2.31
CA ALA A 405 -1.46 24.90 2.39
C ALA A 405 -1.02 23.51 1.91
N THR A 406 -1.76 22.45 2.26
CA THR A 406 -1.49 21.09 1.81
C THR A 406 -1.54 20.99 0.28
N SER A 407 -2.61 21.50 -0.35
CA SER A 407 -2.71 21.48 -1.82
C SER A 407 -1.67 22.37 -2.51
N LEU A 408 -1.35 23.54 -1.95
CA LEU A 408 -0.28 24.40 -2.47
C LEU A 408 1.07 23.70 -2.41
N PHE A 409 1.38 23.01 -1.32
CA PHE A 409 2.61 22.25 -1.17
C PHE A 409 2.73 21.14 -2.22
N LEU A 410 1.66 20.37 -2.42
CA LEU A 410 1.62 19.28 -3.41
C LEU A 410 1.61 19.78 -4.87
N SER A 411 1.22 21.03 -5.10
CA SER A 411 1.35 21.76 -6.37
C SER A 411 2.70 22.49 -6.55
N GLU A 412 3.72 22.18 -5.74
CA GLU A 412 5.05 22.82 -5.76
C GLU A 412 5.08 24.33 -5.41
N ARG A 413 3.99 24.91 -4.91
CA ARG A 413 3.89 26.32 -4.48
C ARG A 413 4.32 26.48 -3.00
N ARG A 414 5.56 26.10 -2.72
CA ARG A 414 6.10 25.91 -1.35
C ARG A 414 6.07 27.17 -0.48
N GLU A 415 6.45 28.33 -1.00
CA GLU A 415 6.48 29.57 -0.22
C GLU A 415 5.07 30.02 0.23
N GLU A 416 4.08 29.89 -0.66
CA GLU A 416 2.69 30.19 -0.34
C GLU A 416 2.13 29.21 0.69
N ALA A 417 2.42 27.91 0.51
CA ALA A 417 2.03 26.87 1.46
C ALA A 417 2.60 27.13 2.86
N ARG A 418 3.89 27.48 2.95
CA ARG A 418 4.56 27.79 4.22
C ARG A 418 3.92 28.98 4.93
N SER A 419 3.70 30.07 4.20
CA SER A 419 3.08 31.29 4.75
C SER A 419 1.68 31.02 5.31
N LEU A 420 0.86 30.25 4.58
CA LEU A 420 -0.48 29.89 5.05
C LEU A 420 -0.45 28.93 6.24
N LEU A 421 0.46 27.95 6.26
CA LEU A 421 0.57 27.02 7.39
C LEU A 421 1.06 27.73 8.65
N GLU A 422 2.01 28.66 8.54
CA GLU A 422 2.46 29.48 9.67
C GLU A 422 1.30 30.30 10.24
N ALA A 423 0.51 30.95 9.38
CA ALA A 423 -0.67 31.70 9.80
C ALA A 423 -1.74 30.81 10.46
N ALA A 424 -1.89 29.56 9.98
CA ALA A 424 -2.80 28.59 10.57
C ALA A 424 -2.33 28.18 11.97
N LEU A 425 -1.06 27.79 12.13
CA LEU A 425 -0.49 27.32 13.40
C LEU A 425 -0.53 28.39 14.50
N GLN A 426 -0.40 29.67 14.16
CA GLN A 426 -0.51 30.79 15.11
C GLN A 426 -1.91 30.94 15.72
N ASN A 427 -2.95 30.58 14.96
CA ASN A 427 -4.35 30.75 15.37
C ASN A 427 -5.02 29.43 15.77
N LEU A 428 -4.28 28.32 15.76
CA LEU A 428 -4.81 27.00 16.03
C LEU A 428 -4.89 26.72 17.53
N SER A 429 -6.08 26.35 18.00
CA SER A 429 -6.35 25.99 19.40
C SER A 429 -5.77 24.62 19.74
N ASP A 430 -5.38 24.42 21.00
CA ASP A 430 -4.96 23.11 21.51
C ASP A 430 -6.11 22.09 21.51
N SER A 431 -7.36 22.56 21.52
CA SER A 431 -8.56 21.71 21.46
C SER A 431 -8.81 21.08 20.09
N ASP A 432 -8.19 21.59 19.02
CA ASP A 432 -8.41 21.14 17.65
C ASP A 432 -7.36 20.09 17.25
N GLU A 433 -7.32 18.98 17.99
CA GLU A 433 -6.25 17.97 17.88
C GLU A 433 -6.06 17.39 16.47
N ASP A 434 -7.13 17.11 15.73
CA ASP A 434 -7.04 16.58 14.37
C ASP A 434 -6.39 17.59 13.40
N LEU A 435 -6.68 18.88 13.59
CA LEU A 435 -6.05 19.96 12.82
C LEU A 435 -4.59 20.17 13.24
N LEU A 436 -4.26 20.00 14.53
CA LEU A 436 -2.87 20.02 15.00
C LEU A 436 -2.06 18.88 14.39
N VAL A 437 -2.64 17.67 14.32
CA VAL A 437 -2.00 16.52 13.67
C VAL A 437 -1.79 16.77 12.19
N TRP A 438 -2.80 17.25 11.48
CA TRP A 438 -2.68 17.56 10.05
C TRP A 438 -1.65 18.67 9.80
N ALA A 439 -1.71 19.79 10.53
CA ALA A 439 -0.75 20.87 10.42
C ALA A 439 0.68 20.41 10.73
N GLY A 440 0.84 19.60 11.79
CA GLY A 440 2.11 19.01 12.18
C GLY A 440 2.70 18.15 11.07
N ARG A 441 1.91 17.21 10.53
CA ARG A 441 2.33 16.34 9.40
C ARG A 441 2.78 17.14 8.19
N VAL A 442 2.01 18.16 7.79
CA VAL A 442 2.31 18.97 6.59
C VAL A 442 3.55 19.84 6.83
N ALA A 443 3.72 20.42 8.01
CA ALA A 443 4.94 21.14 8.39
C ALA A 443 6.18 20.24 8.31
N LEU A 444 6.11 19.02 8.85
CA LEU A 444 7.21 18.05 8.76
C LEU A 444 7.53 17.64 7.32
N GLN A 445 6.51 17.45 6.47
CA GLN A 445 6.71 17.16 5.05
C GLN A 445 7.37 18.33 4.29
N MET A 446 7.09 19.57 4.69
CA MET A 446 7.75 20.77 4.16
C MET A 446 9.17 20.99 4.68
N GLY A 447 9.61 20.23 5.69
CA GLY A 447 10.91 20.37 6.34
C GLY A 447 10.94 21.37 7.51
N GLU A 448 9.78 21.87 7.94
CA GLU A 448 9.63 22.73 9.13
C GLU A 448 9.59 21.86 10.40
N ASP A 449 10.73 21.22 10.69
CA ASP A 449 10.87 20.16 11.69
C ASP A 449 10.47 20.59 13.11
N LYS A 450 10.70 21.87 13.46
CA LYS A 450 10.44 22.38 14.81
C LYS A 450 8.95 22.63 15.01
N GLU A 451 8.35 23.38 14.10
CA GLU A 451 6.94 23.77 14.11
C GLU A 451 6.06 22.53 14.00
N GLY A 452 6.40 21.61 13.07
CA GLY A 452 5.67 20.36 12.89
C GLY A 452 5.70 19.46 14.12
N ARG A 453 6.87 19.28 14.74
CA ARG A 453 7.00 18.52 15.99
C ARG A 453 6.22 19.16 17.14
N GLN A 454 6.28 20.48 17.29
CA GLN A 454 5.55 21.18 18.34
C GLN A 454 4.04 21.02 18.20
N ALA A 455 3.50 21.08 16.98
CA ALA A 455 2.08 20.85 16.74
C ALA A 455 1.65 19.42 17.13
N LEU A 456 2.45 18.40 16.80
CA LEU A 456 2.17 17.01 17.19
C LEU A 456 2.26 16.81 18.70
N ILE A 457 3.24 17.42 19.39
CA ILE A 457 3.35 17.35 20.85
C ILE A 457 2.13 18.00 21.50
N ARG A 458 1.69 19.18 21.05
CA ARG A 458 0.47 19.85 21.55
C ARG A 458 -0.77 18.96 21.40
N ALA A 459 -0.90 18.25 20.27
CA ALA A 459 -2.00 17.31 20.06
C ALA A 459 -1.98 16.17 21.09
N ILE A 460 -0.80 15.61 21.38
CA ILE A 460 -0.64 14.53 22.38
C ILE A 460 -0.85 15.04 23.81
N GLU A 461 -0.38 16.25 24.14
CA GLU A 461 -0.58 16.87 25.46
C GLU A 461 -2.07 17.12 25.75
N HIS A 462 -2.85 17.44 24.71
CA HIS A 462 -4.30 17.59 24.83
C HIS A 462 -5.02 16.23 24.89
N ASN A 463 -4.63 15.29 24.03
CA ASN A 463 -5.19 13.93 23.98
C ASN A 463 -4.09 12.89 23.73
N ASP A 464 -3.68 12.24 24.80
CA ASP A 464 -2.67 11.17 24.80
C ASP A 464 -3.11 9.91 24.05
N ARG A 465 -4.41 9.80 23.72
CA ARG A 465 -4.98 8.70 22.95
C ARG A 465 -5.01 8.97 21.44
N ASN A 466 -4.48 10.10 20.96
CA ASN A 466 -4.44 10.39 19.54
C ASN A 466 -3.33 9.58 18.84
N ALA A 467 -3.69 8.40 18.33
CA ALA A 467 -2.73 7.48 17.75
C ALA A 467 -1.99 8.07 16.52
N SER A 468 -2.67 8.89 15.71
CA SER A 468 -2.05 9.50 14.53
C SER A 468 -0.93 10.47 14.89
N ALA A 469 -1.12 11.26 15.96
CA ALA A 469 -0.09 12.15 16.48
C ALA A 469 1.17 11.36 16.91
N HIS A 470 0.97 10.25 17.63
CA HIS A 470 2.07 9.36 18.02
C HIS A 470 2.80 8.78 16.81
N ILE A 471 2.08 8.28 15.80
CA ILE A 471 2.71 7.68 14.62
C ILE A 471 3.49 8.70 13.79
N ASP A 472 2.95 9.89 13.55
CA ASP A 472 3.65 10.93 12.80
C ASP A 472 4.90 11.42 13.55
N LEU A 473 4.81 11.54 14.87
CA LEU A 473 5.94 11.93 15.71
C LEU A 473 7.00 10.81 15.78
N ALA A 474 6.57 9.55 15.83
CA ALA A 474 7.46 8.39 15.77
C ALA A 474 8.26 8.37 14.46
N ARG A 475 7.59 8.56 13.33
CA ARG A 475 8.22 8.64 12.00
C ARG A 475 9.22 9.79 11.90
N HIS A 476 8.89 10.95 12.46
CA HIS A 476 9.82 12.07 12.53
C HIS A 476 11.09 11.71 13.33
N TYR A 477 10.92 11.14 14.52
CA TYR A 477 12.05 10.73 15.35
C TYR A 477 12.85 9.57 14.78
N ALA A 478 12.21 8.68 14.00
CA ALA A 478 12.85 7.54 13.36
C ALA A 478 13.85 7.97 12.27
N ILE A 479 13.83 9.21 11.79
CA ILE A 479 14.78 9.69 10.78
C ILE A 479 16.20 9.80 11.36
N ASN A 480 16.35 10.04 12.67
CA ASN A 480 17.64 10.30 13.29
C ASN A 480 17.98 9.27 14.38
N ASN A 481 19.20 8.71 14.31
CA ASN A 481 19.73 7.78 15.29
C ASN A 481 19.72 8.31 16.73
N ILE A 482 19.85 9.63 16.92
CA ILE A 482 19.80 10.24 18.27
C ILE A 482 18.40 10.11 18.89
N THR A 483 17.34 10.23 18.08
CA THR A 483 15.95 10.26 18.56
C THR A 483 15.22 8.95 18.40
N VAL A 484 15.89 7.89 17.94
CA VAL A 484 15.27 6.60 17.62
C VAL A 484 14.59 5.94 18.84
N HIS A 485 15.06 6.21 20.07
CA HIS A 485 14.38 5.74 21.28
C HIS A 485 12.99 6.37 21.45
N ASN A 486 12.88 7.69 21.22
CA ASN A 486 11.58 8.37 21.23
C ASN A 486 10.66 7.79 20.14
N ALA A 487 11.22 7.44 18.98
CA ALA A 487 10.45 6.79 17.91
C ALA A 487 9.83 5.47 18.37
N ILE A 488 10.60 4.62 19.06
CA ILE A 488 10.12 3.34 19.60
C ILE A 488 8.97 3.55 20.59
N GLU A 489 9.10 4.49 21.53
CA GLU A 489 8.06 4.79 22.52
C GLU A 489 6.76 5.26 21.86
N HIS A 490 6.85 6.16 20.88
CA HIS A 490 5.67 6.66 20.17
C HIS A 490 5.06 5.59 19.25
N PHE A 491 5.85 4.76 18.58
CA PHE A 491 5.32 3.63 17.80
C PHE A 491 4.58 2.62 18.70
N GLN A 492 5.14 2.26 19.84
CA GLN A 492 4.50 1.38 20.82
C GLN A 492 3.18 1.97 21.33
N SER A 493 3.18 3.27 21.63
CA SER A 493 1.97 3.99 22.05
C SER A 493 0.89 3.94 20.96
N GLY A 494 1.23 4.29 19.72
CA GLY A 494 0.30 4.25 18.59
C GLY A 494 -0.28 2.84 18.34
N LEU A 495 0.54 1.79 18.42
CA LEU A 495 0.09 0.41 18.31
C LEU A 495 -0.82 -0.01 19.47
N SER A 496 -0.51 0.41 20.71
CA SER A 496 -1.34 0.11 21.90
C SER A 496 -2.72 0.77 21.85
N LEU A 497 -2.85 1.87 21.08
CA LEU A 497 -4.10 2.58 20.83
C LEU A 497 -4.95 1.96 19.71
N GLY A 498 -4.56 0.79 19.19
CA GLY A 498 -5.37 0.01 18.27
C GLY A 498 -5.12 0.29 16.79
N VAL A 499 -4.01 0.95 16.44
CA VAL A 499 -3.63 1.10 15.02
C VAL A 499 -3.22 -0.26 14.46
N SER A 500 -3.98 -0.75 13.47
CA SER A 500 -3.84 -2.11 12.94
C SER A 500 -3.02 -2.19 11.64
N ASP A 501 -2.15 -1.23 11.36
CA ASP A 501 -1.35 -1.19 10.12
C ASP A 501 -0.03 -1.98 10.29
N PRO A 502 0.16 -3.12 9.61
CA PRO A 502 1.39 -3.92 9.67
C PRO A 502 2.67 -3.13 9.37
N ARG A 503 2.57 -2.07 8.55
CA ARG A 503 3.72 -1.24 8.17
C ARG A 503 4.32 -0.54 9.38
N ILE A 504 3.49 -0.10 10.31
CA ILE A 504 3.93 0.57 11.54
C ILE A 504 4.71 -0.40 12.43
N THR A 505 4.24 -1.64 12.53
CA THR A 505 4.97 -2.70 13.24
C THR A 505 6.35 -2.95 12.61
N VAL A 506 6.46 -2.93 11.28
CA VAL A 506 7.74 -3.05 10.58
C VAL A 506 8.64 -1.82 10.82
N GLU A 507 8.09 -0.61 10.80
CA GLU A 507 8.84 0.63 11.12
C GLU A 507 9.39 0.61 12.56
N LEU A 508 8.62 0.07 13.53
CA LEU A 508 9.08 -0.19 14.89
C LEU A 508 10.22 -1.21 14.94
N VAL A 509 10.09 -2.32 14.20
CA VAL A 509 11.14 -3.35 14.08
C VAL A 509 12.43 -2.74 13.53
N ASP A 510 12.36 -1.85 12.54
CA ASP A 510 13.52 -1.15 12.00
C ASP A 510 14.19 -0.24 13.04
N CYS A 511 13.41 0.43 13.88
CA CYS A 511 13.95 1.21 14.99
C CYS A 511 14.64 0.34 16.04
N LEU A 512 14.08 -0.84 16.36
CA LEU A 512 14.68 -1.80 17.30
C LEU A 512 15.99 -2.40 16.76
N ILE A 513 16.05 -2.72 15.46
CA ILE A 513 17.28 -3.17 14.79
C ILE A 513 18.38 -2.12 14.95
N ARG A 514 18.06 -0.84 14.72
CA ARG A 514 19.03 0.26 14.78
C ARG A 514 19.66 0.46 16.15
N ILE A 515 19.00 0.03 17.23
CA ILE A 515 19.53 0.14 18.59
C ILE A 515 20.08 -1.19 19.14
N GLY A 516 20.16 -2.22 18.29
CA GLY A 516 20.69 -3.53 18.65
C GLY A 516 19.73 -4.43 19.44
N GLU A 517 18.44 -4.09 19.55
CA GLU A 517 17.43 -4.86 20.29
C GLU A 517 16.87 -6.02 19.43
N TYR A 518 17.77 -6.88 18.93
CA TYR A 518 17.47 -7.89 17.92
C TYR A 518 16.44 -8.93 18.37
N ASP A 519 16.50 -9.39 19.63
CA ASP A 519 15.55 -10.37 20.14
C ASP A 519 14.11 -9.84 20.16
N LYS A 520 13.93 -8.57 20.57
CA LYS A 520 12.62 -7.91 20.56
C LYS A 520 12.12 -7.73 19.13
N ALA A 521 12.99 -7.23 18.25
CA ALA A 521 12.70 -7.05 16.82
C ALA A 521 12.28 -8.37 16.16
N ARG A 522 13.03 -9.46 16.43
CA ARG A 522 12.76 -10.81 15.92
C ARG A 522 11.38 -11.30 16.35
N LYS A 523 11.07 -11.20 17.64
CA LYS A 523 9.79 -11.65 18.18
C LYS A 523 8.61 -10.92 17.53
N ILE A 524 8.67 -9.58 17.51
CA ILE A 524 7.60 -8.75 16.94
C ILE A 524 7.39 -9.06 15.46
N LEU A 525 8.48 -9.19 14.69
CA LEU A 525 8.37 -9.51 13.26
C LEU A 525 7.86 -10.94 13.02
N TYR A 526 8.30 -11.90 13.83
CA TYR A 526 7.80 -13.28 13.77
C TYR A 526 6.29 -13.32 13.99
N ASP A 527 5.79 -12.71 15.06
CA ASP A 527 4.36 -12.67 15.39
C ASP A 527 3.58 -12.00 14.23
N LEU A 528 4.06 -10.86 13.71
CA LEU A 528 3.43 -10.17 12.58
C LEU A 528 3.31 -11.05 11.33
N VAL A 529 4.38 -11.75 10.95
CA VAL A 529 4.41 -12.59 9.74
C VAL A 529 3.42 -13.75 9.87
N HIS A 530 3.36 -14.39 11.02
CA HIS A 530 2.50 -15.55 11.25
C HIS A 530 1.03 -15.16 11.44
N ASP A 531 0.75 -14.07 12.15
CA ASP A 531 -0.62 -13.59 12.39
C ASP A 531 -1.27 -13.07 11.10
N THR A 532 -0.49 -12.38 10.25
CA THR A 532 -0.99 -11.84 8.98
C THR A 532 -0.89 -12.81 7.81
N GLY A 533 -0.14 -13.91 7.95
CA GLY A 533 0.22 -14.80 6.86
C GLY A 533 1.03 -14.12 5.74
N ASN A 534 1.70 -13.00 6.03
CA ASN A 534 2.42 -12.20 5.04
C ASN A 534 3.89 -12.63 4.91
N PHE A 535 4.09 -13.78 4.25
CA PHE A 535 5.39 -14.37 3.91
C PHE A 535 6.06 -13.69 2.70
N SER A 536 6.16 -12.36 2.74
CA SER A 536 6.84 -11.57 1.69
C SER A 536 8.37 -11.71 1.77
N TYR A 537 9.06 -11.46 0.65
CA TYR A 537 10.52 -11.42 0.62
C TYR A 537 11.09 -10.48 1.69
N ASP A 538 10.57 -9.26 1.78
CA ASP A 538 11.08 -8.23 2.67
C ASP A 538 10.94 -8.66 4.15
N ASN A 539 9.82 -9.29 4.51
CA ASN A 539 9.59 -9.80 5.85
C ASN A 539 10.49 -11.00 6.17
N LEU A 540 10.58 -11.98 5.27
CA LEU A 540 11.36 -13.20 5.50
C LEU A 540 12.87 -12.92 5.50
N PHE A 541 13.35 -12.05 4.60
CA PHE A 541 14.74 -11.60 4.60
C PHE A 541 15.09 -10.94 5.93
N LYS A 542 14.25 -9.99 6.39
CA LYS A 542 14.47 -9.27 7.66
C LYS A 542 14.41 -10.21 8.86
N LEU A 543 13.50 -11.19 8.87
CA LEU A 543 13.40 -12.19 9.93
C LEU A 543 14.62 -13.12 9.96
N GLY A 544 15.07 -13.61 8.80
CA GLY A 544 16.29 -14.41 8.67
C GLY A 544 17.53 -13.64 9.12
N LEU A 545 17.64 -12.36 8.75
CA LEU A 545 18.69 -11.46 9.21
C LEU A 545 18.69 -11.32 10.74
N LEU A 546 17.52 -11.06 11.33
CA LEU A 546 17.37 -10.94 12.78
C LEU A 546 17.72 -12.24 13.50
N GLN A 547 17.33 -13.40 12.97
CA GLN A 547 17.69 -14.70 13.54
C GLN A 547 19.20 -14.95 13.48
N LYS A 548 19.87 -14.57 12.38
CA LYS A 548 21.35 -14.60 12.28
C LYS A 548 22.00 -13.70 13.34
N LEU A 549 21.52 -12.47 13.48
CA LEU A 549 22.04 -11.51 14.48
C LEU A 549 21.80 -11.98 15.93
N CYS A 550 20.72 -12.71 16.19
CA CYS A 550 20.45 -13.36 17.48
C CYS A 550 21.23 -14.68 17.69
N GLY A 551 22.01 -15.14 16.71
CA GLY A 551 22.71 -16.44 16.75
C GLY A 551 21.81 -17.66 16.60
N SER A 552 20.53 -17.49 16.24
CA SER A 552 19.55 -18.55 16.00
C SER A 552 19.68 -19.09 14.57
N ASN A 553 20.81 -19.73 14.27
CA ASN A 553 21.18 -20.12 12.91
C ASN A 553 20.22 -21.13 12.26
N ASP A 554 19.71 -22.10 13.03
CA ASP A 554 18.78 -23.12 12.52
C ASP A 554 17.45 -22.50 12.09
N ASP A 555 16.89 -21.59 12.91
CA ASP A 555 15.67 -20.85 12.59
C ASP A 555 15.88 -19.94 11.35
N ALA A 556 17.05 -19.33 11.25
CA ALA A 556 17.44 -18.52 10.10
C ALA A 556 17.46 -19.35 8.82
N GLU A 557 18.03 -20.56 8.86
CA GLU A 557 18.10 -21.46 7.71
C GLU A 557 16.70 -21.85 7.22
N ILE A 558 15.80 -22.23 8.14
CA ILE A 558 14.39 -22.56 7.82
C ILE A 558 13.70 -21.36 7.15
N THR A 559 13.83 -20.18 7.73
CA THR A 559 13.18 -18.95 7.24
C THR A 559 13.73 -18.54 5.87
N ILE A 560 15.04 -18.66 5.66
CA ILE A 560 15.69 -18.36 4.37
C ILE A 560 15.26 -19.38 3.32
N ASP A 561 15.16 -20.66 3.64
CA ASP A 561 14.70 -21.70 2.71
C ASP A 561 13.25 -21.48 2.28
N GLU A 562 12.38 -21.06 3.20
CA GLU A 562 11.01 -20.65 2.88
C GLU A 562 11.00 -19.48 1.89
N ALA A 563 11.83 -18.46 2.12
CA ALA A 563 11.96 -17.31 1.23
C ALA A 563 12.49 -17.71 -0.16
N LEU A 564 13.53 -18.54 -0.22
CA LEU A 564 14.11 -19.07 -1.46
C LEU A 564 13.09 -19.86 -2.27
N ASN A 565 12.32 -20.73 -1.62
CA ASN A 565 11.27 -21.51 -2.27
C ASN A 565 10.20 -20.59 -2.87
N SER A 566 9.74 -19.59 -2.12
CA SER A 566 8.76 -18.60 -2.58
C SER A 566 9.25 -17.83 -3.81
N ILE A 567 10.51 -17.39 -3.81
CA ILE A 567 11.14 -16.71 -4.94
C ILE A 567 11.26 -17.62 -6.16
N ARG A 568 11.79 -18.84 -5.99
CA ARG A 568 12.01 -19.79 -7.10
C ARG A 568 10.72 -20.18 -7.79
N VAL A 569 9.62 -20.31 -7.06
CA VAL A 569 8.28 -20.52 -7.64
C VAL A 569 7.91 -19.35 -8.55
N ARG A 570 8.19 -18.11 -8.15
CA ARG A 570 7.92 -16.91 -8.98
C ARG A 570 8.84 -16.81 -10.19
N ILE A 571 10.13 -17.09 -10.05
CA ILE A 571 11.11 -17.09 -11.16
C ILE A 571 10.68 -18.06 -12.27
N ASN A 572 10.07 -19.19 -11.90
CA ASN A 572 9.62 -20.24 -12.82
C ASN A 572 8.17 -20.10 -13.27
N ALA A 573 7.47 -19.03 -12.88
CA ALA A 573 6.09 -18.80 -13.30
C ALA A 573 6.03 -18.50 -14.82
N PRO A 574 5.05 -19.07 -15.56
CA PRO A 574 5.03 -19.03 -17.03
C PRO A 574 4.79 -17.63 -17.65
N MET A 575 4.50 -16.59 -16.86
CA MET A 575 4.22 -15.23 -17.33
C MET A 575 4.98 -14.14 -16.54
N VAL A 576 6.07 -14.48 -15.83
CA VAL A 576 6.89 -13.44 -15.17
C VAL A 576 7.62 -12.61 -16.24
N ASP A 577 7.55 -11.29 -16.12
CA ASP A 577 8.28 -10.37 -17.01
C ASP A 577 9.80 -10.60 -16.91
N ALA A 578 10.53 -10.34 -18.00
CA ALA A 578 11.96 -10.61 -18.06
C ALA A 578 12.77 -9.74 -17.09
N ILE A 579 12.36 -8.48 -16.87
CA ILE A 579 12.99 -7.57 -15.92
C ILE A 579 12.63 -8.00 -14.50
N GLU A 580 11.34 -8.29 -14.23
CA GLU A 580 10.90 -8.81 -12.93
C GLU A 580 11.67 -10.10 -12.55
N LYS A 581 11.83 -11.02 -13.51
CA LYS A 581 12.59 -12.25 -13.30
C LYS A 581 14.02 -11.99 -12.87
N LYS A 582 14.70 -11.02 -13.50
CA LYS A 582 16.07 -10.64 -13.15
C LYS A 582 16.15 -10.10 -11.72
N ASP A 583 15.21 -9.26 -11.32
CA ASP A 583 15.15 -8.74 -9.94
C ASP A 583 14.90 -9.86 -8.93
N ARG A 584 14.05 -10.85 -9.24
CA ARG A 584 13.83 -12.01 -8.37
C ARG A 584 15.07 -12.91 -8.24
N ILE A 585 15.87 -13.06 -9.31
CA ILE A 585 17.15 -13.78 -9.24
C ILE A 585 18.17 -13.03 -8.38
N ALA A 586 18.17 -11.68 -8.42
CA ALA A 586 19.00 -10.87 -7.53
C ALA A 586 18.61 -11.09 -6.06
N GLU A 587 17.31 -11.09 -5.75
CA GLU A 587 16.82 -11.38 -4.39
C GLU A 587 17.16 -12.81 -3.92
N GLU A 588 17.13 -13.81 -4.82
CA GLU A 588 17.63 -15.16 -4.52
C GLU A 588 19.11 -15.11 -4.11
N ALA A 589 19.93 -14.39 -4.87
CA ALA A 589 21.36 -14.25 -4.56
C ALA A 589 21.60 -13.53 -3.22
N GLN A 590 20.80 -12.53 -2.87
CA GLN A 590 20.84 -11.84 -1.58
C GLN A 590 20.55 -12.81 -0.42
N LEU A 591 19.54 -13.67 -0.55
CA LEU A 591 19.23 -14.71 0.45
C LEU A 591 20.32 -15.77 0.56
N LEU A 592 20.94 -16.17 -0.56
CA LEU A 592 22.05 -17.11 -0.56
C LEU A 592 23.28 -16.53 0.15
N CYS A 593 23.60 -15.25 -0.08
CA CYS A 593 24.61 -14.53 0.71
C CYS A 593 24.26 -14.49 2.20
N LEU A 594 23.00 -14.19 2.55
CA LEU A 594 22.54 -14.17 3.95
C LEU A 594 22.67 -15.56 4.62
N ARG A 595 22.44 -16.64 3.87
CA ARG A 595 22.62 -18.02 4.34
C ARG A 595 24.10 -18.35 4.60
N GLY A 596 24.99 -17.77 3.79
CA GLY A 596 26.44 -18.02 3.78
C GLY A 596 26.94 -18.72 2.52
N ASP A 597 26.08 -18.92 1.52
CA ASP A 597 26.38 -19.65 0.28
C ASP A 597 26.87 -18.73 -0.84
N THR A 598 27.97 -18.02 -0.60
CA THR A 598 28.52 -16.99 -1.49
C THR A 598 28.75 -17.49 -2.92
N GLU A 599 29.21 -18.73 -3.11
CA GLU A 599 29.41 -19.31 -4.44
C GLU A 599 28.10 -19.54 -5.21
N LEU A 600 27.03 -19.94 -4.52
CA LEU A 600 25.71 -20.05 -5.15
C LEU A 600 25.14 -18.67 -5.45
N ALA A 601 25.32 -17.71 -4.55
CA ALA A 601 24.93 -16.32 -4.77
C ALA A 601 25.61 -15.74 -6.01
N ARG A 602 26.94 -15.93 -6.15
CA ARG A 602 27.69 -15.54 -7.36
C ARG A 602 27.14 -16.20 -8.62
N ARG A 603 26.80 -17.48 -8.57
CA ARG A 603 26.16 -18.17 -9.71
C ARG A 603 24.82 -17.54 -10.07
N SER A 604 23.99 -17.22 -9.09
CA SER A 604 22.69 -16.56 -9.33
C SER A 604 22.88 -15.15 -9.91
N TYR A 605 23.77 -14.33 -9.34
CA TYR A 605 24.09 -13.03 -9.92
C TYR A 605 24.69 -13.16 -11.34
N ASN A 606 25.54 -14.15 -11.59
CA ASN A 606 26.12 -14.38 -12.90
C ASN A 606 25.09 -14.81 -13.97
N GLN A 607 23.98 -15.42 -13.59
CA GLN A 607 22.89 -15.73 -14.53
C GLN A 607 22.23 -14.47 -15.11
N ILE A 608 22.28 -13.37 -14.35
CA ILE A 608 21.72 -12.07 -14.74
C ILE A 608 22.82 -11.08 -15.17
N SER A 609 24.10 -11.44 -15.03
CA SER A 609 25.24 -10.68 -15.56
C SER A 609 25.82 -11.36 -16.80
N ASN A 610 25.19 -11.14 -17.96
CA ASN A 610 25.87 -11.28 -19.26
C ASN A 610 26.36 -9.90 -19.72
N GLY A 611 27.04 -9.19 -18.80
CA GLY A 611 27.39 -7.79 -18.91
C GLY A 611 26.16 -6.90 -18.78
N ILE A 612 26.01 -6.20 -17.65
CA ILE A 612 25.27 -4.94 -17.70
C ILE A 612 26.18 -3.99 -18.49
N THR A 613 26.04 -4.00 -19.80
CA THR A 613 26.66 -2.97 -20.64
C THR A 613 25.97 -1.64 -20.33
N SER A 614 26.54 -0.53 -20.80
CA SER A 614 25.94 0.80 -20.59
C SER A 614 24.50 0.96 -21.12
N GLU A 615 23.97 -0.04 -21.81
CA GLU A 615 22.64 -0.07 -22.43
C GLU A 615 21.59 -0.83 -21.58
N ASP A 616 22.00 -1.70 -20.63
CA ASP A 616 21.09 -2.57 -19.86
C ASP A 616 20.79 -2.09 -18.42
N ALA A 617 21.62 -1.20 -17.86
CA ALA A 617 21.39 -0.62 -16.53
C ALA A 617 20.27 0.42 -16.58
N VAL A 618 19.14 0.14 -15.93
CA VAL A 618 18.07 1.13 -15.82
C VAL A 618 18.38 2.06 -14.64
N PHE A 619 18.98 3.21 -14.94
CA PHE A 619 19.07 4.31 -13.98
C PHE A 619 17.81 5.16 -14.08
N ASP A 620 16.80 4.83 -13.28
CA ASP A 620 15.56 5.63 -13.18
C ASP A 620 15.89 7.10 -12.86
N PRO A 621 15.50 8.08 -13.70
CA PRO A 621 15.78 9.49 -13.49
C PRO A 621 15.10 10.08 -12.25
N THR A 622 14.06 9.43 -11.71
CA THR A 622 13.43 9.81 -10.44
C THR A 622 14.33 9.51 -9.24
N THR A 623 15.30 8.60 -9.39
CA THR A 623 16.18 8.15 -8.31
C THR A 623 17.61 8.62 -8.53
N TYR A 624 18.14 8.44 -9.74
CA TYR A 624 19.53 8.71 -10.10
C TYR A 624 19.68 10.03 -10.87
N LEU A 625 20.93 10.49 -11.05
CA LEU A 625 21.23 11.62 -11.92
C LEU A 625 21.32 11.17 -13.39
N PRO A 626 21.01 12.04 -14.36
CA PRO A 626 21.35 11.81 -15.76
C PRO A 626 22.84 11.47 -15.92
N TYR A 627 23.14 10.62 -16.90
CA TYR A 627 24.51 10.20 -17.23
C TYR A 627 25.27 9.50 -16.08
N THR A 628 24.57 8.83 -15.15
CA THR A 628 25.20 8.12 -14.01
C THR A 628 26.36 7.22 -14.39
N LEU A 629 26.30 6.52 -15.53
CA LEU A 629 27.43 5.70 -16.01
C LEU A 629 28.67 6.51 -16.37
N GLN A 630 28.51 7.70 -16.97
CA GLN A 630 29.62 8.59 -17.26
C GLN A 630 30.24 9.11 -15.96
N ARG A 631 29.42 9.40 -14.95
CA ARG A 631 29.87 9.82 -13.62
C ARG A 631 30.70 8.75 -12.93
N LEU A 632 30.27 7.49 -13.00
CA LEU A 632 31.04 6.34 -12.51
C LEU A 632 32.39 6.20 -13.23
N ARG A 633 32.42 6.42 -14.56
CA ARG A 633 33.69 6.44 -15.33
C ARG A 633 34.60 7.59 -14.89
N SER A 634 34.06 8.79 -14.69
CA SER A 634 34.81 9.94 -14.18
C SER A 634 35.39 9.69 -12.78
N LEU A 635 34.63 9.02 -11.89
CA LEU A 635 35.13 8.59 -10.59
C LEU A 635 36.25 7.55 -10.71
N SER A 636 36.13 6.59 -11.63
CA SER A 636 37.20 5.64 -11.92
C SER A 636 38.45 6.31 -12.50
N SER A 637 38.31 7.31 -13.38
CA SER A 637 39.44 8.12 -13.87
C SER A 637 40.07 8.99 -12.79
N LEU A 638 39.31 9.42 -11.79
CA LEU A 638 39.87 10.12 -10.62
C LEU A 638 40.74 9.18 -9.79
N VAL A 639 40.34 7.94 -9.59
CA VAL A 639 41.17 6.97 -8.84
C VAL A 639 42.33 6.45 -9.68
N ASP A 640 42.12 6.19 -10.97
CA ASP A 640 43.13 5.73 -11.95
C ASP A 640 43.97 4.54 -11.48
N GLY A 641 43.30 3.56 -10.84
CA GLY A 641 43.97 2.36 -10.31
C GLY A 641 44.88 2.62 -9.10
N ARG A 642 44.86 3.81 -8.50
CA ARG A 642 45.62 4.12 -7.27
C ARG A 642 45.04 3.39 -6.05
N ASP A 643 45.80 3.38 -4.96
CA ASP A 643 45.26 2.96 -3.67
C ASP A 643 44.23 3.98 -3.17
N ILE A 644 43.23 3.55 -2.40
CA ILE A 644 42.29 4.44 -1.72
C ILE A 644 42.59 4.46 -0.23
N PHE A 645 42.71 5.67 0.33
CA PHE A 645 42.66 5.89 1.78
C PHE A 645 41.26 6.40 2.14
N LEU A 646 40.50 5.58 2.87
CA LEU A 646 39.12 5.89 3.27
C LEU A 646 39.09 6.26 4.75
N PHE A 647 38.66 7.49 5.05
CA PHE A 647 38.65 8.03 6.40
C PHE A 647 37.25 7.98 7.03
N CYS A 648 37.19 7.35 8.21
CA CYS A 648 36.04 7.31 9.11
C CYS A 648 36.34 8.07 10.41
N HIS A 649 35.30 8.32 11.21
CA HIS A 649 35.39 9.14 12.43
C HIS A 649 35.75 8.37 13.69
N GLY A 650 36.08 7.08 13.61
CA GLY A 650 36.39 6.29 14.80
C GLY A 650 37.67 6.78 15.51
N PRO A 651 37.79 6.56 16.83
CA PRO A 651 38.90 7.11 17.62
C PRO A 651 40.30 6.70 17.15
N SER A 652 40.47 5.53 16.51
CA SER A 652 41.80 5.05 16.10
C SER A 652 42.48 5.94 15.06
N ILE A 653 41.70 6.71 14.29
CA ILE A 653 42.23 7.62 13.27
C ILE A 653 43.10 8.74 13.86
N SER A 654 42.94 9.06 15.15
CA SER A 654 43.75 10.07 15.84
C SER A 654 45.26 9.83 15.74
N ARG A 655 45.69 8.58 15.52
CA ARG A 655 47.10 8.27 15.27
C ARG A 655 47.66 8.92 14.01
N LEU A 656 46.82 9.28 13.04
CA LEU A 656 47.25 10.01 11.84
C LEU A 656 47.70 11.45 12.16
N ASP A 657 47.30 12.04 13.28
CA ASP A 657 47.80 13.36 13.68
C ASP A 657 49.34 13.37 13.77
N ASP A 658 49.93 12.27 14.23
CA ASP A 658 51.38 12.09 14.33
C ASP A 658 51.98 11.35 13.12
N LEU A 659 51.25 10.40 12.53
CA LEU A 659 51.78 9.49 11.51
C LEU A 659 51.54 9.93 10.06
N TRP A 660 50.68 10.94 9.80
CA TRP A 660 50.37 11.38 8.44
C TRP A 660 51.61 11.72 7.57
N PRO A 661 52.71 12.31 8.09
CA PRO A 661 53.92 12.53 7.30
C PRO A 661 54.52 11.25 6.68
N GLU A 662 54.26 10.07 7.24
CA GLU A 662 54.69 8.80 6.66
C GLU A 662 53.76 8.31 5.54
N PHE A 663 52.51 8.80 5.50
CA PHE A 663 51.50 8.44 4.51
C PHE A 663 51.36 9.45 3.37
N GLU A 664 51.68 10.73 3.60
CA GLU A 664 51.42 11.83 2.65
C GLU A 664 52.10 11.65 1.28
N GLY A 665 53.23 10.94 1.24
CA GLY A 665 54.03 10.69 0.04
C GLY A 665 53.50 9.56 -0.86
N PHE A 666 52.52 8.78 -0.41
CA PHE A 666 51.91 7.74 -1.25
C PHE A 666 50.85 8.34 -2.18
N ASP A 667 50.90 7.93 -3.45
CA ASP A 667 49.90 8.31 -4.45
C ASP A 667 48.62 7.51 -4.26
N ALA A 668 47.78 8.01 -3.35
CA ALA A 668 46.46 7.47 -3.03
C ALA A 668 45.38 8.51 -3.26
N ALA A 669 44.18 8.04 -3.64
CA ALA A 669 42.96 8.83 -3.64
C ALA A 669 42.35 8.85 -2.23
N LEU A 670 41.94 10.03 -1.77
CA LEU A 670 41.47 10.26 -0.40
C LEU A 670 39.95 10.36 -0.34
N PHE A 671 39.32 9.41 0.34
CA PHE A 671 37.87 9.27 0.45
C PHE A 671 37.46 9.50 1.91
N ALA A 672 36.30 10.12 2.17
CA ALA A 672 35.83 10.34 3.53
C ALA A 672 34.31 10.23 3.67
N VAL A 673 33.86 9.72 4.82
CA VAL A 673 32.44 9.74 5.21
C VAL A 673 32.07 10.96 6.07
N ASN A 674 30.86 11.49 5.89
CA ASN A 674 30.21 12.44 6.79
C ASN A 674 31.02 13.73 7.04
N LYS A 675 31.40 14.03 8.29
CA LYS A 675 32.02 15.31 8.74
C LYS A 675 33.44 15.55 8.20
N PHE A 676 33.64 15.47 6.89
CA PHE A 676 34.94 15.35 6.22
C PHE A 676 35.90 16.52 6.47
N SER A 677 35.37 17.72 6.70
CA SER A 677 36.16 18.94 6.94
C SER A 677 37.06 18.83 8.17
N VAL A 678 36.74 17.95 9.13
CA VAL A 678 37.60 17.71 10.29
C VAL A 678 38.91 17.05 9.94
N PHE A 679 38.97 16.28 8.84
CA PHE A 679 40.20 15.65 8.38
C PHE A 679 41.10 16.67 7.66
N GLU A 680 40.51 17.51 6.79
CA GLU A 680 41.22 18.58 6.07
C GLU A 680 41.75 19.67 7.01
N ASN A 681 41.00 20.00 8.07
CA ASN A 681 41.43 20.93 9.11
C ASN A 681 42.29 20.28 10.20
N GLY A 682 42.40 18.94 10.19
CA GLY A 682 43.16 18.14 11.14
C GLY A 682 44.48 17.68 10.54
N PHE A 683 44.73 16.37 10.55
CA PHE A 683 46.00 15.77 10.13
C PHE A 683 46.39 16.02 8.66
N LEU A 684 45.44 16.35 7.77
CA LEU A 684 45.76 16.68 6.38
C LEU A 684 46.24 18.14 6.19
N SER A 685 45.92 19.03 7.14
CA SER A 685 46.21 20.46 7.03
C SER A 685 47.70 20.78 6.80
N PRO A 686 48.66 20.14 7.51
CA PRO A 686 50.08 20.44 7.33
C PRO A 686 50.61 20.13 5.93
N SER A 687 50.10 19.09 5.27
CA SER A 687 50.53 18.68 3.94
C SER A 687 49.78 19.39 2.81
N GLY A 688 48.66 20.05 3.13
CA GLY A 688 47.76 20.65 2.16
C GLY A 688 47.04 19.64 1.26
N ARG A 689 47.08 18.34 1.60
CA ARG A 689 46.33 17.30 0.87
C ARG A 689 44.84 17.51 1.12
N GLN A 690 44.06 17.37 0.04
CA GLN A 690 42.61 17.55 0.06
C GLN A 690 41.94 16.24 -0.30
N LEU A 691 40.68 16.08 0.13
CA LEU A 691 39.88 14.91 -0.19
C LEU A 691 39.45 14.93 -1.66
N ASP A 692 39.49 13.77 -2.30
CA ASP A 692 39.06 13.59 -3.69
C ASP A 692 37.58 13.20 -3.78
N THR A 693 37.05 12.49 -2.78
CA THR A 693 35.64 12.06 -2.74
C THR A 693 35.07 12.10 -1.32
N VAL A 694 33.89 12.69 -1.18
CA VAL A 694 33.17 12.78 0.11
C VAL A 694 31.78 12.14 0.02
N PHE A 695 31.36 11.45 1.07
CA PHE A 695 30.03 10.86 1.19
C PHE A 695 29.16 11.66 2.15
N ARG A 696 28.03 12.20 1.66
CA ARG A 696 27.06 12.97 2.45
C ARG A 696 25.64 12.64 1.98
N ALA A 697 24.85 11.94 2.79
CA ALA A 697 23.56 11.40 2.34
C ALA A 697 22.39 11.62 3.29
N HIS A 698 22.51 12.56 4.24
CA HIS A 698 21.46 12.83 5.21
C HIS A 698 21.20 14.35 5.36
N PRO A 699 19.94 14.83 5.22
CA PRO A 699 19.61 16.27 5.28
C PRO A 699 20.07 16.94 6.57
N HIS A 700 19.83 16.31 7.73
CA HIS A 700 20.23 16.87 9.02
C HIS A 700 21.76 16.92 9.21
N ASP A 701 22.49 16.15 8.41
CA ASP A 701 23.95 16.21 8.38
C ASP A 701 24.44 17.28 7.40
N ILE A 702 23.85 17.35 6.19
CA ILE A 702 24.21 18.29 5.12
C ILE A 702 23.88 19.74 5.50
N ARG A 703 22.67 20.00 6.02
CA ARG A 703 22.19 21.38 6.28
C ARG A 703 23.14 22.19 7.17
N PRO A 704 23.63 21.68 8.32
CA PRO A 704 24.52 22.44 9.21
C PRO A 704 25.92 22.70 8.65
N SER A 705 26.31 22.04 7.56
CA SER A 705 27.65 22.16 6.96
C SER A 705 27.57 22.41 5.45
N ILE A 706 26.49 23.04 4.97
CA ILE A 706 26.30 23.28 3.54
C ILE A 706 27.40 24.19 2.99
N ASP A 707 27.89 25.12 3.80
CA ASP A 707 29.03 25.99 3.52
C ASP A 707 30.28 25.18 3.17
N GLN A 708 30.61 24.18 3.99
CA GLN A 708 31.76 23.30 3.77
C GLN A 708 31.62 22.45 2.50
N ILE A 709 30.39 22.00 2.19
CA ILE A 709 30.11 21.22 0.98
C ILE A 709 30.23 22.10 -0.27
N VAL A 710 29.67 23.31 -0.25
CA VAL A 710 29.77 24.26 -1.35
C VAL A 710 31.22 24.63 -1.60
N GLU A 711 31.97 25.00 -0.55
CA GLU A 711 33.40 25.30 -0.67
C GLU A 711 34.20 24.13 -1.27
N TYR A 712 33.91 22.91 -0.85
CA TYR A 712 34.50 21.71 -1.42
C TYR A 712 34.18 21.56 -2.92
N LEU A 713 32.91 21.63 -3.31
CA LEU A 713 32.48 21.42 -4.69
C LEU A 713 32.93 22.56 -5.64
N GLU A 714 33.18 23.77 -5.14
CA GLU A 714 33.66 24.91 -5.93
C GLU A 714 35.14 24.86 -6.31
N ARG A 715 35.91 23.95 -5.70
CA ARG A 715 37.34 23.81 -5.99
C ARG A 715 37.58 23.55 -7.48
N PRO A 716 38.60 24.15 -8.11
CA PRO A 716 38.89 23.92 -9.54
C PRO A 716 39.38 22.49 -9.81
N GLN A 717 39.91 21.79 -8.81
CA GLN A 717 40.29 20.39 -8.90
C GLN A 717 39.07 19.49 -9.09
N GLN A 718 39.28 18.36 -9.77
CA GLN A 718 38.26 17.32 -9.88
C GLN A 718 38.03 16.72 -8.49
N ASN A 719 36.77 16.72 -8.04
CA ASN A 719 36.36 16.09 -6.79
C ASN A 719 34.90 15.64 -6.90
N PHE A 720 34.51 14.68 -6.07
CA PHE A 720 33.17 14.09 -6.10
C PHE A 720 32.47 14.16 -4.75
N MET A 721 31.16 14.39 -4.79
CA MET A 721 30.27 14.15 -3.65
C MET A 721 29.26 13.07 -4.00
N ILE A 722 29.23 12.03 -3.18
CA ILE A 722 28.25 10.95 -3.24
C ILE A 722 27.09 11.29 -2.29
N SER A 723 25.87 11.28 -2.81
CA SER A 723 24.65 11.61 -2.06
C SER A 723 23.43 10.83 -2.57
N SER A 724 22.24 11.20 -2.12
CA SER A 724 20.98 10.68 -2.63
C SER A 724 20.02 11.83 -2.95
N ARG A 725 19.13 11.63 -3.93
CA ARG A 725 18.10 12.63 -4.27
C ARG A 725 17.24 12.99 -3.07
N TRP A 726 16.87 12.00 -2.26
CA TRP A 726 16.13 12.19 -1.01
C TRP A 726 16.81 13.20 -0.07
N ALA A 727 18.14 13.14 0.04
CA ALA A 727 18.90 14.02 0.92
C ALA A 727 18.93 15.45 0.40
N ILE A 728 19.23 15.63 -0.90
CA ILE A 728 19.37 16.94 -1.54
C ILE A 728 18.04 17.67 -1.66
N ASP A 729 16.94 16.98 -2.00
CA ASP A 729 15.62 17.60 -2.08
C ASP A 729 15.13 18.19 -0.74
N ARG A 730 15.68 17.69 0.37
CA ARG A 730 15.29 18.05 1.74
C ARG A 730 16.26 19.03 2.40
N ILE A 731 17.29 19.55 1.75
CA ILE A 731 18.18 20.52 2.43
C ILE A 731 17.48 21.86 2.69
N GLY A 732 16.60 22.33 1.79
CA GLY A 732 15.62 23.39 2.07
C GLY A 732 16.20 24.70 2.65
N ILE A 733 17.35 25.17 2.17
CA ILE A 733 18.01 26.38 2.69
C ILE A 733 17.65 27.58 1.82
N LYS A 734 17.39 28.74 2.46
CA LYS A 734 17.23 30.05 1.79
C LYS A 734 18.36 30.29 0.78
N GLY A 735 18.05 30.15 -0.51
CA GLY A 735 18.95 30.48 -1.62
C GLY A 735 19.69 29.32 -2.31
N LEU A 736 19.36 28.05 -2.04
CA LEU A 736 19.80 26.89 -2.84
C LEU A 736 18.75 25.78 -2.74
N GLU A 737 17.84 25.71 -3.72
CA GLU A 737 16.91 24.60 -3.86
C GLU A 737 17.61 23.34 -4.42
N GLY A 738 17.03 22.14 -4.22
CA GLY A 738 17.65 20.87 -4.64
C GLY A 738 18.04 20.84 -6.13
N ARG A 739 17.17 21.33 -7.02
CA ARG A 739 17.47 21.46 -8.46
C ARG A 739 18.56 22.49 -8.76
N GLU A 740 18.60 23.60 -8.01
CA GLU A 740 19.64 24.61 -8.17
C GLU A 740 21.01 24.05 -7.74
N PHE A 741 21.04 23.30 -6.64
CA PHE A 741 22.23 22.59 -6.18
C PHE A 741 22.72 21.57 -7.21
N GLU A 742 21.82 20.75 -7.75
CA GLU A 742 22.12 19.79 -8.83
C GLU A 742 22.71 20.48 -10.05
N ASN A 743 22.04 21.53 -10.56
CA ASN A 743 22.50 22.24 -11.75
C ASN A 743 23.86 22.92 -11.55
N ARG A 744 24.12 23.47 -10.36
CA ARG A 744 25.36 24.18 -10.06
C ARG A 744 26.58 23.26 -10.00
N PHE A 745 26.41 22.05 -9.47
CA PHE A 745 27.50 21.11 -9.21
C PHE A 745 27.40 19.84 -10.04
N ASP A 746 26.66 19.90 -11.15
CA ASP A 746 26.21 18.73 -11.91
C ASP A 746 27.33 17.71 -12.08
N GLU A 747 28.46 18.04 -12.69
CA GLU A 747 29.58 17.11 -12.98
C GLU A 747 30.27 16.47 -11.76
N LYS A 748 30.05 16.99 -10.56
CA LYS A 748 30.72 16.56 -9.31
C LYS A 748 29.85 15.73 -8.39
N LEU A 749 28.62 15.43 -8.79
CA LEU A 749 27.65 14.67 -8.01
C LEU A 749 27.50 13.23 -8.52
N LEU A 750 27.32 12.29 -7.59
CA LEU A 750 26.91 10.92 -7.88
C LEU A 750 25.81 10.51 -6.90
N TYR A 751 24.66 10.08 -7.43
CA TYR A 751 23.53 9.64 -6.61
C TYR A 751 23.42 8.13 -6.52
N PHE A 752 23.18 7.64 -5.32
CA PHE A 752 22.75 6.27 -5.07
C PHE A 752 21.22 6.19 -4.85
N GLY A 753 20.69 4.97 -4.92
CA GLY A 753 19.26 4.68 -4.77
C GLY A 753 18.81 4.61 -3.31
N LEU A 754 17.81 3.77 -3.02
CA LEU A 754 17.36 3.54 -1.65
C LEU A 754 18.46 2.85 -0.82
N SER A 755 18.53 3.14 0.48
CA SER A 755 19.51 2.55 1.41
C SER A 755 18.91 2.04 2.73
N ASN A 756 17.60 2.15 2.91
CA ASN A 756 16.90 1.85 4.16
C ASN A 756 15.95 0.62 4.06
N GLY A 757 16.09 -0.17 3.00
CA GLY A 757 15.26 -1.34 2.74
C GLY A 757 16.02 -2.67 2.79
N THR A 758 15.29 -3.76 2.54
CA THR A 758 15.77 -5.15 2.50
C THR A 758 16.29 -5.59 1.13
N ARG A 759 16.15 -4.74 0.11
CA ARG A 759 16.59 -5.05 -1.25
C ARG A 759 17.91 -4.36 -1.57
N GLY A 760 18.88 -5.15 -2.00
CA GLY A 760 20.17 -4.67 -2.45
C GLY A 760 20.19 -4.32 -3.92
N PRO A 761 21.38 -4.30 -4.54
CA PRO A 761 21.53 -4.03 -5.95
C PRO A 761 20.70 -5.01 -6.79
N THR A 762 19.98 -4.49 -7.78
CA THR A 762 19.29 -5.26 -8.83
C THR A 762 19.55 -4.65 -10.20
N PRO A 763 19.26 -5.33 -11.32
CA PRO A 763 19.44 -4.74 -12.65
C PRO A 763 18.60 -3.47 -12.91
N THR A 764 17.44 -3.35 -12.26
CA THR A 764 16.58 -2.14 -12.31
C THR A 764 16.98 -1.06 -11.31
N SER A 765 17.82 -1.39 -10.33
CA SER A 765 18.31 -0.47 -9.32
C SER A 765 19.77 -0.79 -8.95
N PRO A 766 20.73 -0.51 -9.85
CA PRO A 766 22.10 -1.05 -9.73
C PRO A 766 22.92 -0.43 -8.61
N LEU A 767 22.60 0.79 -8.17
CA LEU A 767 23.24 1.48 -7.05
C LEU A 767 22.29 1.60 -5.85
N GLN A 768 21.45 0.59 -5.62
CA GLN A 768 20.63 0.47 -4.43
C GLN A 768 21.35 -0.33 -3.34
N PHE A 769 21.12 0.03 -2.08
CA PHE A 769 21.82 -0.54 -0.93
C PHE A 769 20.83 -1.07 0.13
N MET A 770 21.21 -2.14 0.83
CA MET A 770 20.40 -2.77 1.89
C MET A 770 20.77 -2.19 3.24
N SER A 771 19.82 -1.59 3.96
CA SER A 771 19.99 -1.01 5.31
C SER A 771 21.45 -0.63 5.63
N ALA A 772 22.05 0.18 4.76
CA ALA A 772 23.50 0.32 4.65
C ALA A 772 23.94 1.62 5.32
N ASN A 773 24.96 1.54 6.15
CA ASN A 773 25.58 2.73 6.72
C ASN A 773 26.46 3.45 5.68
N ALA A 774 26.92 4.65 6.03
CA ALA A 774 27.73 5.48 5.13
C ALA A 774 29.01 4.76 4.62
N LEU A 775 29.63 3.94 5.46
CA LEU A 775 30.84 3.19 5.09
C LEU A 775 30.52 2.08 4.09
N SER A 776 29.45 1.31 4.28
CA SER A 776 29.05 0.24 3.33
C SER A 776 28.77 0.80 1.94
N ILE A 777 28.08 1.95 1.87
CA ILE A 777 27.75 2.60 0.59
C ILE A 777 29.01 3.15 -0.07
N LEU A 778 29.82 3.92 0.67
CA LEU A 778 31.05 4.50 0.13
C LEU A 778 32.03 3.42 -0.33
N LEU A 779 32.18 2.33 0.43
CA LEU A 779 33.04 1.21 0.06
C LEU A 779 32.54 0.49 -1.19
N GLY A 780 31.23 0.26 -1.31
CA GLY A 780 30.63 -0.31 -2.51
C GLY A 780 30.90 0.57 -3.74
N ILE A 781 30.72 1.88 -3.65
CA ILE A 781 30.98 2.79 -4.77
C ILE A 781 32.49 2.91 -5.07
N ALA A 782 33.34 2.90 -4.04
CA ALA A 782 34.79 2.91 -4.20
C ALA A 782 35.30 1.66 -4.93
N LEU A 783 34.60 0.51 -4.84
CA LEU A 783 34.92 -0.67 -5.65
C LEU A 783 34.75 -0.38 -7.15
N LEU A 784 33.71 0.38 -7.53
CA LEU A 784 33.40 0.71 -8.91
C LEU A 784 34.44 1.62 -9.56
N SER A 785 35.23 2.35 -8.75
CA SER A 785 36.36 3.14 -9.26
C SER A 785 37.62 2.32 -9.57
N ARG A 786 37.60 1.00 -9.35
CA ARG A 786 38.67 0.04 -9.67
C ARG A 786 40.03 0.38 -9.03
N PRO A 787 40.09 0.56 -7.69
CA PRO A 787 41.34 0.84 -7.00
C PRO A 787 42.27 -0.38 -6.98
N ARG A 788 43.56 -0.15 -6.74
CA ARG A 788 44.52 -1.24 -6.51
C ARG A 788 44.28 -1.94 -5.16
N ARG A 789 44.22 -1.16 -4.08
CA ARG A 789 43.93 -1.59 -2.70
C ARG A 789 43.12 -0.51 -1.97
N VAL A 790 42.44 -0.88 -0.90
CA VAL A 790 41.69 0.06 -0.05
C VAL A 790 42.17 -0.06 1.40
N PHE A 791 42.55 1.05 2.01
CA PHE A 791 42.92 1.15 3.42
C PHE A 791 41.89 2.01 4.14
N ILE A 792 41.18 1.41 5.10
CA ILE A 792 40.13 2.08 5.86
C ILE A 792 40.71 2.48 7.22
N PHE A 793 40.71 3.78 7.52
CA PHE A 793 41.19 4.32 8.79
C PHE A 793 40.01 4.81 9.65
N GLY A 794 40.05 4.57 10.97
CA GLY A 794 38.99 5.01 11.87
C GLY A 794 37.69 4.22 11.76
N ALA A 795 37.71 3.01 11.21
CA ALA A 795 36.53 2.14 11.15
C ALA A 795 36.50 1.20 12.36
N ASP A 796 36.43 1.78 13.57
CA ASP A 796 36.50 1.03 14.83
C ASP A 796 35.25 0.19 15.13
N GLY A 797 34.06 0.63 14.66
CA GLY A 797 32.80 -0.09 14.85
C GLY A 797 32.36 -0.29 16.31
N SER A 798 32.99 0.40 17.27
CA SER A 798 32.67 0.33 18.69
C SER A 798 33.06 1.63 19.41
N VAL A 799 32.44 1.89 20.56
CA VAL A 799 32.77 3.05 21.41
C VAL A 799 33.73 2.61 22.52
N PRO A 800 34.84 3.33 22.77
CA PRO A 800 35.75 3.04 23.89
C PRO A 800 35.04 3.17 25.26
N PRO A 801 35.56 2.54 26.33
CA PRO A 801 34.95 2.60 27.66
C PRO A 801 34.76 4.04 28.16
N ALA A 802 33.81 4.23 29.09
CA ALA A 802 33.32 5.53 29.59
C ALA A 802 34.38 6.54 30.08
N SER A 803 35.65 6.15 30.19
CA SER A 803 36.79 6.99 30.53
C SER A 803 37.43 7.74 29.35
N ALA A 804 37.02 7.50 28.09
CA ALA A 804 37.54 8.19 26.90
C ALA A 804 36.87 9.57 26.67
N SER A 805 37.62 10.55 26.16
CA SER A 805 37.17 11.95 25.99
C SER A 805 36.09 12.14 24.91
N SER A 806 36.12 11.35 23.83
CA SER A 806 35.13 11.37 22.74
C SER A 806 35.02 9.99 22.04
N SER A 807 33.83 9.67 21.52
CA SER A 807 33.58 8.49 20.67
C SER A 807 33.93 8.70 19.20
N HIS A 808 34.11 9.95 18.77
CA HIS A 808 34.41 10.32 17.38
C HIS A 808 35.60 11.28 17.30
N TYR A 809 36.49 11.07 16.34
CA TYR A 809 37.58 11.97 16.01
C TYR A 809 37.03 13.32 15.52
N GLY A 810 37.64 14.40 15.97
CA GLY A 810 37.23 15.76 15.60
C GLY A 810 35.92 16.24 16.24
N ALA A 811 35.25 15.47 17.10
CA ALA A 811 33.95 15.86 17.68
C ALA A 811 33.98 17.18 18.49
N GLU A 812 35.14 17.54 19.04
CA GLU A 812 35.36 18.80 19.77
C GLU A 812 35.69 19.98 18.83
N SER A 813 35.92 19.72 17.54
CA SER A 813 36.19 20.75 16.54
C SER A 813 34.91 21.44 16.10
N GLU A 814 34.97 22.77 15.92
CA GLU A 814 33.87 23.53 15.34
C GLU A 814 33.49 23.03 13.93
N ALA A 815 34.46 22.47 13.20
CA ALA A 815 34.26 21.92 11.88
C ALA A 815 33.34 20.68 11.87
N PHE A 816 33.17 19.98 13.00
CA PHE A 816 32.30 18.81 13.10
C PHE A 816 30.80 19.16 13.05
N ARG A 817 30.44 20.43 13.33
CA ARG A 817 29.07 20.99 13.22
C ARG A 817 27.99 20.18 13.97
N LEU A 818 28.35 19.41 15.00
CA LEU A 818 27.43 18.67 15.85
C LEU A 818 27.96 18.64 17.28
N ARG A 819 27.15 19.05 18.26
CA ARG A 819 27.49 18.92 19.69
C ARG A 819 26.98 17.60 20.25
N ILE A 820 27.92 16.77 20.75
CA ILE A 820 27.63 15.48 21.37
C ILE A 820 27.70 15.62 22.90
N ASP A 821 26.55 15.64 23.56
CA ASP A 821 26.42 15.60 25.02
C ASP A 821 26.42 14.15 25.55
N ALA A 822 26.42 13.97 26.88
CA ALA A 822 26.53 12.65 27.51
C ALA A 822 25.38 11.70 27.14
N GLU A 823 24.15 12.19 27.04
CA GLU A 823 22.98 11.39 26.68
C GLU A 823 23.05 10.90 25.23
N LYS A 824 23.47 11.76 24.30
CA LYS A 824 23.71 11.38 22.90
C LYS A 824 24.80 10.32 22.76
N ARG A 825 25.81 10.30 23.63
CA ARG A 825 26.92 9.33 23.57
C ARG A 825 26.43 7.90 23.73
N ASP A 826 25.54 7.64 24.69
CA ASP A 826 25.05 6.29 24.97
C ASP A 826 24.18 5.74 23.83
N VAL A 827 23.29 6.58 23.29
CA VAL A 827 22.46 6.22 22.13
C VAL A 827 23.34 5.95 20.91
N MET A 828 24.30 6.83 20.63
CA MET A 828 25.24 6.67 19.52
C MET A 828 26.08 5.40 19.66
N ALA A 829 26.45 5.01 20.88
CA ALA A 829 27.21 3.78 21.11
C ALA A 829 26.43 2.52 20.72
N LYS A 830 25.15 2.44 21.11
CA LYS A 830 24.27 1.31 20.72
C LYS A 830 24.07 1.27 19.21
N THR A 831 23.83 2.41 18.58
CA THR A 831 23.62 2.46 17.13
C THR A 831 24.89 2.10 16.36
N LEU A 832 26.08 2.46 16.88
CA LEU A 832 27.35 2.14 16.24
C LEU A 832 27.66 0.64 16.30
N GLN A 833 27.33 -0.03 17.41
CA GLN A 833 27.44 -1.47 17.52
C GLN A 833 26.51 -2.16 16.52
N ALA A 834 25.25 -1.72 16.44
CA ALA A 834 24.30 -2.28 15.50
C ALA A 834 24.72 -2.06 14.04
N ASP A 835 25.28 -0.89 13.72
CA ASP A 835 25.87 -0.60 12.43
C ASP A 835 27.03 -1.55 12.09
N ALA A 836 27.89 -1.89 13.06
CA ALA A 836 29.02 -2.80 12.86
C ALA A 836 28.57 -4.26 12.64
N ASP A 837 27.52 -4.70 13.33
CA ASP A 837 26.94 -6.03 13.17
C ASP A 837 26.28 -6.19 11.79
N LEU A 838 25.49 -5.18 11.37
CA LEU A 838 24.86 -5.14 10.05
C LEU A 838 25.88 -4.97 8.91
N PHE A 839 26.97 -4.23 9.14
CA PHE A 839 28.01 -4.00 8.14
C PHE A 839 28.57 -5.30 7.58
N GLN A 840 28.79 -6.32 8.43
CA GLN A 840 29.37 -7.59 8.03
C GLN A 840 28.50 -8.33 7.01
N ILE A 841 27.19 -8.31 7.21
CA ILE A 841 26.23 -9.04 6.37
C ILE A 841 25.91 -8.23 5.11
N ASN A 842 25.52 -6.98 5.27
CA ASN A 842 25.04 -6.15 4.15
C ASN A 842 26.17 -5.86 3.15
N THR A 843 27.38 -5.59 3.64
CA THR A 843 28.52 -5.27 2.77
C THR A 843 28.94 -6.46 1.91
N GLU A 844 28.89 -7.69 2.43
CA GLU A 844 29.23 -8.87 1.62
C GLU A 844 28.23 -9.08 0.46
N ILE A 845 26.94 -8.84 0.71
CA ILE A 845 25.90 -8.88 -0.32
C ILE A 845 26.18 -7.82 -1.39
N ILE A 846 26.46 -6.58 -0.98
CA ILE A 846 26.74 -5.45 -1.88
C ILE A 846 27.96 -5.74 -2.74
N LEU A 847 29.08 -6.14 -2.14
CA LEU A 847 30.32 -6.41 -2.86
C LEU A 847 30.16 -7.58 -3.83
N THR A 848 29.50 -8.66 -3.41
CA THR A 848 29.23 -9.81 -4.29
C THR A 848 28.38 -9.42 -5.50
N ALA A 849 27.33 -8.62 -5.29
CA ALA A 849 26.50 -8.13 -6.38
C ALA A 849 27.29 -7.23 -7.35
N PHE A 850 28.10 -6.31 -6.83
CA PHE A 850 28.87 -5.37 -7.65
C PHE A 850 29.96 -6.06 -8.48
N GLU A 851 30.65 -7.05 -7.91
CA GLU A 851 31.62 -7.88 -8.63
C GLU A 851 30.99 -8.54 -9.86
N CYS A 852 29.77 -9.07 -9.73
CA CYS A 852 29.05 -9.71 -10.82
C CYS A 852 28.46 -8.69 -11.81
N TYR A 853 27.79 -7.63 -11.32
CA TYR A 853 27.08 -6.67 -12.17
C TYR A 853 27.99 -5.77 -12.99
N PHE A 854 29.07 -5.28 -12.37
CA PHE A 854 29.99 -4.32 -12.99
C PHE A 854 31.28 -4.97 -13.49
N GLU A 855 31.35 -6.31 -13.43
CA GLU A 855 32.51 -7.10 -13.84
C GLU A 855 33.82 -6.57 -13.25
N CYS A 856 33.79 -6.22 -11.95
CA CYS A 856 34.93 -5.68 -11.23
C CYS A 856 35.52 -6.73 -10.27
N THR A 857 36.83 -6.74 -10.12
CA THR A 857 37.51 -7.58 -9.13
C THR A 857 37.58 -6.86 -7.79
N ARG A 858 37.19 -7.52 -6.70
CA ARG A 858 37.37 -6.97 -5.35
C ARG A 858 38.86 -6.82 -5.04
N PRO A 859 39.32 -5.59 -4.72
CA PRO A 859 40.71 -5.33 -4.35
C PRO A 859 40.98 -5.91 -2.96
N GLU A 860 42.25 -5.93 -2.55
CA GLU A 860 42.56 -6.13 -1.14
C GLU A 860 42.05 -4.92 -0.34
N ILE A 861 41.24 -5.20 0.69
CA ILE A 861 40.66 -4.19 1.58
C ILE A 861 41.22 -4.47 2.97
N PHE A 862 41.77 -3.44 3.60
CA PHE A 862 42.38 -3.52 4.93
C PHE A 862 41.68 -2.56 5.89
N ASN A 863 41.30 -3.04 7.06
CA ASN A 863 40.85 -2.19 8.15
C ASN A 863 42.05 -1.84 9.04
N VAL A 864 42.53 -0.60 8.96
CA VAL A 864 43.69 -0.09 9.72
C VAL A 864 43.27 0.28 11.14
N SER A 865 42.63 -0.68 11.80
CA SER A 865 42.09 -0.57 13.16
C SER A 865 42.11 -1.98 13.78
N PRO A 866 43.22 -2.38 14.43
CA PRO A 866 43.43 -3.77 14.86
C PRO A 866 42.40 -4.24 15.91
N LYS A 867 41.76 -3.29 16.60
CA LYS A 867 40.72 -3.54 17.61
C LYS A 867 39.30 -3.32 17.10
N SER A 868 39.10 -3.16 15.79
CA SER A 868 37.78 -2.91 15.23
C SER A 868 36.80 -4.06 15.49
N ALA A 869 35.54 -3.71 15.76
CA ALA A 869 34.41 -4.63 15.76
C ALA A 869 34.07 -5.14 14.35
N ILE A 870 34.49 -4.41 13.31
CA ILE A 870 34.34 -4.81 11.91
C ILE A 870 35.45 -5.81 11.57
N ASN A 871 35.07 -7.06 11.35
CA ASN A 871 35.98 -8.18 11.09
C ASN A 871 35.86 -8.78 9.67
N LEU A 872 35.03 -8.17 8.80
CA LEU A 872 34.85 -8.62 7.41
C LEU A 872 36.15 -8.61 6.60
N PHE A 873 37.07 -7.71 6.95
CA PHE A 873 38.37 -7.54 6.29
C PHE A 873 39.52 -7.75 7.29
N PRO A 874 40.74 -8.09 6.81
CA PRO A 874 41.93 -8.12 7.65
C PRO A 874 42.08 -6.83 8.46
N ARG A 875 42.19 -6.99 9.78
CA ARG A 875 42.45 -5.89 10.72
C ARG A 875 43.94 -5.79 10.93
N ILE A 876 44.53 -4.69 10.49
CA ILE A 876 45.97 -4.43 10.54
C ILE A 876 46.27 -3.17 11.35
N ASP A 877 47.49 -3.04 11.83
CA ASP A 877 47.98 -1.80 12.40
C ASP A 877 48.61 -0.85 11.34
N TYR A 878 49.04 0.32 11.80
CA TYR A 878 49.63 1.34 10.94
C TYR A 878 50.99 0.93 10.36
N ASP A 879 51.79 0.17 11.12
CA ASP A 879 53.12 -0.28 10.68
C ASP A 879 52.97 -1.35 9.59
N GLU A 880 52.04 -2.28 9.78
CA GLU A 880 51.63 -3.24 8.76
C GLU A 880 51.11 -2.55 7.50
N ALA A 881 50.26 -1.53 7.64
CA ALA A 881 49.76 -0.76 6.50
C ALA A 881 50.91 -0.08 5.72
N LEU A 882 51.87 0.55 6.41
CA LEU A 882 53.05 1.15 5.79
C LEU A 882 53.92 0.11 5.07
N ASN A 883 54.10 -1.07 5.66
CA ASN A 883 54.87 -2.15 5.03
C ASN A 883 54.19 -2.66 3.76
N ILE A 884 52.86 -2.81 3.77
CA ILE A 884 52.09 -3.20 2.58
C ILE A 884 52.16 -2.10 1.52
N LEU A 885 52.08 -0.82 1.89
CA LEU A 885 52.16 0.30 0.94
C LEU A 885 53.53 0.41 0.26
N LYS A 886 54.60 0.05 0.96
CA LYS A 886 55.99 0.04 0.46
C LYS A 886 56.31 -1.18 -0.42
N ALA A 887 55.52 -2.25 -0.31
CA ALA A 887 55.59 -3.44 -1.15
C ALA A 887 54.79 -3.24 -2.46
#